data_AF-A0A7W1EXK8-F1
#
_entry.id   AF-A0A7W1EXK8-F1
#
_cell.length_a   1.000
_cell.length_b   1.000
_cell.length_c   1.000
_cell.angle_alpha   90.00
_cell.angle_beta   90.00
_cell.angle_gamma   90.00
#
_symmetry.space_group_name_H-M   'P 1'
#
loop_
_entity.id
_entity.type
_entity.pdbx_description
1 polymer ?
#
loop_
_entity_poly.entity_id
_entity_poly.type
_entity_poly.pdbx_seq_one_letter_code
_entity_poly.pdbx_strand_id
1 'polypeptide(L)'
;MKRLLYILILLPFFTFSQTQKKYPALLWKITGNGLKKPSYLYGTMHVSSRVAYHLSEQFFDAIKSVDVVGLETNPGEWLQNMEKTGELDQANQIVSSNSYRKDFYRSTFMVSFPDKRMLQGILSYDPDIINGLLYRHNRSKENFEENTYIDLFIFQSASKLNKQLISLEDFAKSEIKARLSALPDDELNEEDDTQSSSNYYFNGQKIEDSYRDGNLDLLDSLSKKTSSKNTQKFLINDRNLFFVNTIDSVLKTKSLFSGVGAAHLPGDDGVIELLRKKGYTVEPVYPKNSKKSDAIRDELDALVKPVTFQKQLVSDSTISMNLPGKLTQIVNFESIKYYIYADMINGSFYTVARLKHFGPLFNVSVAQMMQKVDSLLFENIPGKITTKKEITSNTGLKGYEIVNKTRRGDEQHYQIFFSDLEMIMFKLGGKQGYATGSESKQFFNSIQFLPKGQNIVEYSPKTKGFNVKVPANYSYTKNSGSSQRGLVEDLYAYNSTQKQFYGVKHAVYNDFEYLEEDTFELNLFSKNILKNYNFSENISRTLTKEQNMPCVKFWAKNKTGSNFYGKLFIKGIHYYLAYFISEKESAFDNEFFNSFKITDFEFINPIKEITDNDYYFKVKDEVTVNASSKFNEAYVKEYETAKVKKDKVVSDFDYRSGNKSYYSPSSNEYVNITFEKYNDYDYRNLSEIDQSISTSIKNTTGLLITNKVTSNKNGVYTYSCTLKDTATSRMMDVKIFFKNGVMHEIIAPYDSIIGLRGWTKDFMASFTPKDTVIGKNIFENKFSTLLKDLCSNDTVVRQRANTSLLNSISMNKAYVDEFVKFIGSKDLSNVNEDSRAQLFVNGGTMNSNKIIEPYKNLYKQYTDSFYLQLCMLKGLAYLKTPTSFQTFNNLILNETPLVGEVSIVSDVFAVLHDSLELCKNFFPGIMVLTKYDEYKDAVYTLMAEMVNKKIITSAAYLAQKDNILADANLALKRYNPATAKSSGDYNEYDYLDKSLKDLAESIQQSLDGFTNNNLFKGSEYLKGLETFNRNPLVNYGIILSPFYKTDEKTKQFFVKLSKIKTQSIAMPVAINLLKNNIVVNDTLLDFYAKNKFTRAYFYTELEKEKLTDKFNKKYLTQQSLIESVLTGQTQLSSMYSYDKDKGKKDSLLFIKELDAKNKYQKGKMYVYKIVKSKSDDERWSVAFVPETKSGISSNIQVINSGYYIDKTKTETENYNEILDYFNLTFRKRAITSGTGY
;
A
#
# COMPACT_ATOMS: atom_id res chain seq x y z
N MET A 1 -11.55 46.99 -76.31
CA MET A 1 -10.52 46.10 -75.70
C MET A 1 -9.31 46.86 -75.11
N LYS A 2 -9.49 47.99 -74.40
CA LYS A 2 -8.39 48.72 -73.72
C LYS A 2 -8.51 48.80 -72.18
N ARG A 3 -9.55 48.20 -71.59
CA ARG A 3 -9.75 48.14 -70.12
C ARG A 3 -9.39 46.80 -69.47
N LEU A 4 -9.10 45.74 -70.25
CA LEU A 4 -8.69 44.44 -69.70
C LEU A 4 -7.16 44.30 -69.49
N LEU A 5 -6.33 45.17 -70.09
CA LEU A 5 -4.87 45.04 -70.01
C LEU A 5 -4.25 45.65 -68.74
N TYR A 6 -4.97 46.53 -68.03
CA TYR A 6 -4.48 47.16 -66.79
C TYR A 6 -4.74 46.33 -65.53
N ILE A 7 -5.62 45.32 -65.60
CA ILE A 7 -5.93 44.45 -64.45
C ILE A 7 -4.95 43.26 -64.37
N LEU A 8 -4.27 42.89 -65.47
CA LEU A 8 -3.35 41.74 -65.50
C LEU A 8 -1.90 42.05 -65.04
N ILE A 9 -1.53 43.33 -64.86
CA ILE A 9 -0.17 43.74 -64.45
C ILE A 9 -0.05 44.00 -62.94
N LEU A 10 -1.16 44.01 -62.19
CA LEU A 10 -1.18 44.19 -60.74
C LEU A 10 -1.28 42.87 -59.93
N LEU A 11 -1.35 41.71 -60.60
CA LEU A 11 -1.50 40.41 -59.95
C LEU A 11 -0.23 39.73 -59.38
N PRO A 12 1.04 40.14 -59.65
CA PRO A 12 2.18 39.53 -58.98
C PRO A 12 2.53 40.19 -57.63
N PHE A 13 1.83 41.23 -57.18
CA PHE A 13 2.11 41.91 -55.89
C PHE A 13 1.35 41.35 -54.68
N PHE A 14 0.48 40.34 -54.84
CA PHE A 14 -0.34 39.80 -53.74
C PHE A 14 0.00 38.37 -53.30
N THR A 15 1.09 37.78 -53.80
CA THR A 15 1.51 36.44 -53.38
C THR A 15 2.96 36.46 -52.90
N PHE A 16 3.18 36.89 -51.66
CA PHE A 16 4.19 36.39 -50.71
C PHE A 16 4.16 37.26 -49.44
N SER A 17 3.01 37.36 -48.77
CA SER A 17 3.03 37.63 -47.33
C SER A 17 3.23 36.30 -46.60
N GLN A 18 4.42 35.70 -46.74
CA GLN A 18 4.87 34.80 -45.68
C GLN A 18 5.10 35.70 -44.48
N THR A 19 4.21 35.64 -43.49
CA THR A 19 4.39 36.31 -42.20
C THR A 19 5.80 36.02 -41.71
N GLN A 20 6.64 37.05 -41.66
CA GLN A 20 8.01 36.94 -41.18
C GLN A 20 7.94 36.44 -39.73
N LYS A 21 8.56 35.28 -39.48
CA LYS A 21 8.62 34.68 -38.13
C LYS A 21 9.18 35.71 -37.14
N LYS A 22 8.49 35.95 -36.02
CA LYS A 22 8.90 36.93 -35.00
C LYS A 22 10.16 36.44 -34.28
N TYR A 23 10.29 35.13 -34.10
CA TYR A 23 11.44 34.50 -33.44
C TYR A 23 12.09 33.42 -34.34
N PRO A 24 12.93 33.81 -35.33
CA PRO A 24 13.38 32.93 -36.41
C PRO A 24 14.73 32.20 -36.17
N ALA A 25 15.26 32.19 -34.94
CA ALA A 25 16.59 31.61 -34.66
C ALA A 25 16.69 31.04 -33.24
N LEU A 26 17.61 30.09 -33.02
CA LEU A 26 17.96 29.57 -31.69
C LEU A 26 19.01 30.44 -30.97
N LEU A 27 19.89 31.12 -31.71
CA LEU A 27 20.94 32.00 -31.17
C LEU A 27 20.55 33.47 -31.34
N TRP A 28 20.71 34.24 -30.28
CA TRP A 28 20.38 35.66 -30.22
C TRP A 28 21.55 36.46 -29.65
N LYS A 29 21.83 37.61 -30.24
CA LYS A 29 22.88 38.54 -29.81
C LYS A 29 22.26 39.66 -28.97
N ILE A 30 22.86 39.93 -27.81
CA ILE A 30 22.46 40.97 -26.86
C ILE A 30 23.49 42.10 -26.92
N THR A 31 23.02 43.32 -27.19
CA THR A 31 23.81 44.56 -27.22
C THR A 31 23.01 45.74 -26.64
N GLY A 32 23.58 46.95 -26.65
CA GLY A 32 22.93 48.14 -26.08
C GLY A 32 23.01 48.19 -24.54
N ASN A 33 22.26 49.10 -23.94
CA ASN A 33 22.20 49.30 -22.47
C ASN A 33 23.58 49.43 -21.77
N GLY A 34 24.56 50.07 -22.43
CA GLY A 34 25.92 50.27 -21.89
C GLY A 34 26.88 49.06 -22.03
N LEU A 35 26.48 47.99 -22.72
CA LEU A 35 27.35 46.84 -22.97
C LEU A 35 28.57 47.20 -23.83
N LYS A 36 29.79 46.91 -23.32
CA LYS A 36 31.05 47.11 -24.04
C LYS A 36 31.38 46.00 -25.03
N LYS A 37 30.86 44.79 -24.79
CA LYS A 37 31.01 43.60 -25.63
C LYS A 37 29.65 42.94 -25.79
N PRO A 38 29.36 42.32 -26.94
CA PRO A 38 28.14 41.58 -27.12
C PRO A 38 28.07 40.37 -26.18
N SER A 39 26.85 40.03 -25.78
CA SER A 39 26.50 38.80 -25.09
C SER A 39 25.53 37.99 -25.95
N TYR A 40 25.25 36.74 -25.60
CA TYR A 40 24.48 35.83 -26.42
C TYR A 40 23.51 34.99 -25.59
N LEU A 41 22.34 34.70 -26.16
CA LEU A 41 21.30 33.85 -25.60
C LEU A 41 21.02 32.72 -26.59
N TYR A 42 21.05 31.48 -26.12
CA TYR A 42 20.87 30.29 -26.94
C TYR A 42 19.77 29.40 -26.39
N GLY A 43 18.89 28.94 -27.27
CA GLY A 43 17.80 28.01 -26.96
C GLY A 43 18.28 26.55 -27.00
N THR A 44 18.35 25.88 -25.85
CA THR A 44 18.74 24.47 -25.73
C THR A 44 17.53 23.51 -25.83
N MET A 45 17.80 22.23 -26.05
CA MET A 45 16.80 21.16 -25.96
C MET A 45 17.42 19.99 -25.21
N HIS A 46 16.77 19.52 -24.14
CA HIS A 46 17.31 18.57 -23.15
C HIS A 46 17.42 17.11 -23.61
N VAL A 47 17.86 16.87 -24.85
CA VAL A 47 18.00 15.54 -25.45
C VAL A 47 19.40 15.34 -26.03
N SER A 48 19.80 14.09 -26.17
CA SER A 48 21.04 13.69 -26.85
C SER A 48 20.85 13.45 -28.36
N SER A 49 19.64 13.60 -28.89
CA SER A 49 19.36 13.49 -30.33
C SER A 49 20.22 14.46 -31.15
N ARG A 50 20.73 13.99 -32.30
CA ARG A 50 21.53 14.80 -33.24
C ARG A 50 20.83 16.09 -33.70
N VAL A 51 19.50 16.14 -33.63
CA VAL A 51 18.72 17.37 -33.91
C VAL A 51 19.20 18.55 -33.04
N ALA A 52 19.62 18.29 -31.80
CA ALA A 52 20.10 19.33 -30.89
C ALA A 52 21.53 19.83 -31.21
N TYR A 53 22.26 19.15 -32.10
CA TYR A 53 23.71 19.32 -32.34
C TYR A 53 24.08 19.86 -33.72
N HIS A 54 23.12 20.38 -34.50
CA HIS A 54 23.43 21.20 -35.67
C HIS A 54 23.94 22.60 -35.25
N LEU A 55 25.11 22.63 -34.62
CA LEU A 55 25.73 23.83 -34.07
C LEU A 55 26.50 24.58 -35.16
N SER A 56 26.18 25.86 -35.32
CA SER A 56 26.79 26.72 -36.34
C SER A 56 28.14 27.29 -35.93
N GLU A 57 28.91 27.82 -36.89
CA GLU A 57 30.15 28.54 -36.58
C GLU A 57 29.90 29.69 -35.59
N GLN A 58 28.78 30.40 -35.73
CA GLN A 58 28.40 31.52 -34.87
C GLN A 58 28.16 31.10 -33.41
N PHE A 59 27.66 29.89 -33.19
CA PHE A 59 27.50 29.34 -31.83
C PHE A 59 28.86 29.20 -31.13
N PHE A 60 29.84 28.62 -31.82
CA PHE A 60 31.18 28.46 -31.26
C PHE A 60 31.90 29.79 -31.08
N ASP A 61 31.76 30.72 -32.04
CA ASP A 61 32.31 32.06 -31.92
C ASP A 61 31.71 32.81 -30.73
N ALA A 62 30.40 32.68 -30.51
CA ALA A 62 29.70 33.27 -29.37
C ALA A 62 30.27 32.75 -28.04
N ILE A 63 30.33 31.43 -27.83
CA ILE A 63 30.91 30.83 -26.61
C ILE A 63 32.37 31.24 -26.40
N LYS A 64 33.19 31.27 -27.47
CA LYS A 64 34.61 31.66 -27.38
C LYS A 64 34.79 33.14 -27.06
N SER A 65 33.89 34.02 -27.51
CA SER A 65 34.02 35.47 -27.40
C SER A 65 33.65 36.06 -26.03
N VAL A 66 32.94 35.32 -25.19
CA VAL A 66 32.42 35.80 -23.90
C VAL A 66 33.35 35.48 -22.72
N ASP A 67 33.13 36.17 -21.60
CA ASP A 67 33.87 35.96 -20.34
C ASP A 67 33.18 34.90 -19.45
N VAL A 68 31.85 34.85 -19.47
CA VAL A 68 30.99 34.01 -18.63
C VAL A 68 30.07 33.14 -19.48
N VAL A 69 29.83 31.91 -19.05
CA VAL A 69 28.79 31.02 -19.58
C VAL A 69 27.81 30.69 -18.47
N GLY A 70 26.52 30.97 -18.70
CA GLY A 70 25.44 30.68 -17.78
C GLY A 70 24.51 29.62 -18.37
N LEU A 71 24.12 28.64 -17.57
CA LEU A 71 23.09 27.65 -17.92
C LEU A 71 21.96 27.72 -16.91
N GLU A 72 20.79 27.15 -17.20
CA GLU A 72 19.66 27.13 -16.26
C GLU A 72 20.12 26.72 -14.85
N THR A 73 20.79 25.57 -14.77
CA THR A 73 21.49 25.09 -13.57
C THR A 73 22.94 24.77 -13.89
N ASN A 74 23.79 24.69 -12.86
CA ASN A 74 25.17 24.23 -12.99
C ASN A 74 25.25 22.69 -12.92
N PRO A 75 25.55 21.96 -14.02
CA PRO A 75 25.67 20.51 -14.00
C PRO A 75 26.72 19.98 -13.04
N GLY A 76 27.78 20.75 -12.77
CA GLY A 76 28.84 20.38 -11.81
C GLY A 76 28.37 20.29 -10.35
N GLU A 77 27.18 20.82 -10.03
CA GLU A 77 26.62 20.85 -8.67
C GLU A 77 25.43 19.90 -8.48
N TRP A 78 24.94 19.24 -9.54
CA TRP A 78 23.69 18.47 -9.50
C TRP A 78 23.67 17.39 -8.43
N LEU A 79 24.72 16.55 -8.32
CA LEU A 79 24.77 15.52 -7.28
C LEU A 79 24.68 16.08 -5.85
N GLN A 80 25.32 17.22 -5.61
CA GLN A 80 25.28 17.88 -4.30
C GLN A 80 23.92 18.52 -4.05
N ASN A 81 23.27 19.01 -5.09
CA ASN A 81 21.94 19.60 -5.01
C ASN A 81 20.87 18.53 -4.79
N MET A 82 20.95 17.38 -5.46
CA MET A 82 20.10 16.20 -5.21
C MET A 82 20.24 15.67 -3.77
N GLU A 83 21.45 15.69 -3.21
CA GLU A 83 21.70 15.38 -1.80
C GLU A 83 20.99 16.41 -0.88
N LYS A 84 21.05 17.70 -1.23
CA LYS A 84 20.42 18.78 -0.44
C LYS A 84 18.89 18.79 -0.54
N THR A 85 18.30 18.41 -1.66
CA THR A 85 16.83 18.36 -1.86
C THR A 85 16.21 17.04 -1.39
N GLY A 86 17.04 16.08 -0.95
CA GLY A 86 16.61 14.77 -0.48
C GLY A 86 16.25 13.79 -1.59
N GLU A 87 16.48 14.13 -2.87
CA GLU A 87 16.22 13.25 -4.01
C GLU A 87 17.05 11.97 -3.94
N LEU A 88 18.30 12.05 -3.48
CA LEU A 88 19.13 10.85 -3.27
C LEU A 88 18.58 9.97 -2.15
N ASP A 89 18.06 10.55 -1.06
CA ASP A 89 17.44 9.78 0.02
C ASP A 89 16.15 9.11 -0.44
N GLN A 90 15.34 9.80 -1.24
CA GLN A 90 14.12 9.24 -1.84
C GLN A 90 14.44 8.10 -2.82
N ALA A 91 15.43 8.29 -3.69
CA ALA A 91 15.89 7.24 -4.61
C ALA A 91 16.40 5.99 -3.86
N ASN A 92 17.01 6.18 -2.68
CA ASN A 92 17.44 5.10 -1.79
C ASN A 92 16.28 4.43 -1.01
N GLN A 93 15.12 5.09 -0.86
CA GLN A 93 13.95 4.58 -0.14
C GLN A 93 13.00 3.75 -1.01
N ILE A 94 13.15 3.80 -2.33
CA ILE A 94 12.32 3.04 -3.27
C ILE A 94 12.72 1.56 -3.16
N VAL A 95 11.72 0.71 -2.86
CA VAL A 95 11.77 -0.75 -2.61
C VAL A 95 12.02 -1.20 -1.16
N SER A 96 11.13 -0.83 -0.23
CA SER A 96 10.82 -1.70 0.94
C SER A 96 9.33 -1.85 1.25
N SER A 97 8.45 -1.08 0.59
CA SER A 97 7.03 -0.99 0.95
C SER A 97 6.20 -2.25 0.67
N ASN A 98 6.71 -3.24 -0.08
CA ASN A 98 5.97 -4.48 -0.37
C ASN A 98 6.72 -5.80 -0.11
N SER A 99 8.05 -5.84 0.01
CA SER A 99 8.77 -7.12 0.17
C SER A 99 8.82 -7.63 1.61
N TYR A 100 8.81 -6.74 2.61
CA TYR A 100 8.84 -7.13 4.02
C TYR A 100 7.44 -7.27 4.64
N ARG A 101 6.37 -7.07 3.85
CA ARG A 101 5.02 -7.07 4.40
C ARG A 101 4.53 -8.42 4.94
N LYS A 102 5.25 -9.52 4.67
CA LYS A 102 4.73 -10.86 4.93
C LYS A 102 5.51 -11.70 5.94
N ASP A 103 6.75 -11.38 6.33
CA ASP A 103 7.49 -12.32 7.21
C ASP A 103 8.56 -11.69 8.12
N PHE A 104 8.13 -10.93 9.14
CA PHE A 104 9.02 -10.34 10.15
C PHE A 104 9.90 -11.42 10.82
N TYR A 105 9.36 -12.59 11.14
CA TYR A 105 10.11 -13.61 11.86
C TYR A 105 11.11 -14.38 11.02
N ARG A 106 10.88 -14.56 9.71
CA ARG A 106 11.84 -15.26 8.83
C ARG A 106 12.89 -14.33 8.24
N SER A 107 12.57 -13.07 7.93
CA SER A 107 13.46 -12.21 7.15
C SER A 107 14.34 -11.26 7.99
N THR A 108 13.88 -10.81 9.18
CA THR A 108 14.51 -9.70 9.91
C THR A 108 15.99 -9.90 10.25
N PHE A 109 16.39 -11.13 10.62
CA PHE A 109 17.78 -11.44 10.96
C PHE A 109 18.44 -12.37 9.93
N MET A 110 17.91 -12.42 8.70
CA MET A 110 18.47 -13.24 7.64
C MET A 110 19.83 -12.70 7.16
N VAL A 111 20.70 -13.61 6.74
CA VAL A 111 21.90 -13.31 5.95
C VAL A 111 21.87 -14.21 4.73
N SER A 112 22.12 -13.64 3.55
CA SER A 112 22.13 -14.37 2.28
C SER A 112 23.49 -14.27 1.61
N PHE A 113 23.86 -15.34 0.90
CA PHE A 113 24.97 -15.31 -0.04
C PHE A 113 24.45 -14.79 -1.39
N PRO A 114 25.20 -13.92 -2.11
CA PRO A 114 24.77 -13.42 -3.40
C PRO A 114 24.61 -14.56 -4.42
N ASP A 115 23.43 -14.66 -5.01
CA ASP A 115 23.18 -15.62 -6.07
C ASP A 115 23.84 -15.18 -7.40
N LYS A 116 23.75 -16.05 -8.42
CA LYS A 116 24.33 -15.77 -9.74
C LYS A 116 23.77 -14.46 -10.34
N ARG A 117 22.47 -14.19 -10.20
CA ARG A 117 21.82 -13.01 -10.80
C ARG A 117 22.30 -11.73 -10.15
N MET A 118 22.48 -11.75 -8.83
CA MET A 118 23.03 -10.61 -8.08
C MET A 118 24.46 -10.29 -8.51
N LEU A 119 25.30 -11.32 -8.71
CA LEU A 119 26.66 -11.16 -9.23
C LEU A 119 26.68 -10.64 -10.68
N GLN A 120 25.82 -11.18 -11.55
CA GLN A 120 25.66 -10.67 -12.92
C GLN A 120 25.21 -9.20 -12.92
N GLY A 121 24.25 -8.87 -12.05
CA GLY A 121 23.74 -7.53 -11.84
C GLY A 121 24.85 -6.56 -11.47
N ILE A 122 25.60 -6.82 -10.39
CA ILE A 122 26.64 -5.87 -9.96
C ILE A 122 27.76 -5.68 -10.98
N LEU A 123 28.12 -6.72 -11.75
CA LEU A 123 29.15 -6.63 -12.79
C LEU A 123 28.71 -5.81 -14.00
N SER A 124 27.43 -5.91 -14.37
CA SER A 124 26.84 -5.22 -15.53
C SER A 124 26.20 -3.87 -15.19
N TYR A 125 26.05 -3.54 -13.90
CA TYR A 125 25.31 -2.37 -13.46
C TYR A 125 26.07 -1.06 -13.70
N ASP A 126 25.46 -0.23 -14.54
CA ASP A 126 25.70 1.21 -14.61
C ASP A 126 24.46 1.92 -14.03
N PRO A 127 24.59 2.66 -12.93
CA PRO A 127 23.47 3.38 -12.34
C PRO A 127 22.78 4.29 -13.34
N ASP A 128 21.44 4.26 -13.38
CA ASP A 128 20.66 5.10 -14.30
C ASP A 128 20.92 6.60 -14.06
N ILE A 129 21.30 6.99 -12.84
CA ILE A 129 21.74 8.36 -12.54
C ILE A 129 22.96 8.78 -13.36
N ILE A 130 23.89 7.87 -13.70
CA ILE A 130 25.03 8.19 -14.58
C ILE A 130 24.51 8.54 -15.97
N ASN A 131 23.53 7.78 -16.50
CA ASN A 131 22.88 8.13 -17.76
C ASN A 131 22.23 9.52 -17.66
N GLY A 132 21.44 9.79 -16.61
CA GLY A 132 20.78 11.09 -16.42
C GLY A 132 21.75 12.28 -16.31
N LEU A 133 22.91 12.07 -15.68
CA LEU A 133 23.93 13.10 -15.48
C LEU A 133 24.76 13.34 -16.75
N LEU A 134 25.31 12.29 -17.37
CA LEU A 134 26.36 12.43 -18.39
C LEU A 134 25.89 12.25 -19.84
N TYR A 135 24.82 11.48 -20.07
CA TYR A 135 24.53 10.96 -21.41
C TYR A 135 23.13 11.35 -21.91
N ARG A 136 22.09 11.09 -21.10
CA ARG A 136 20.66 11.16 -21.43
C ARG A 136 20.34 10.42 -22.73
N HIS A 137 20.87 9.20 -22.86
CA HIS A 137 20.63 8.37 -24.03
C HIS A 137 19.38 7.52 -23.90
N ASN A 138 18.77 7.24 -25.05
CA ASN A 138 17.75 6.24 -25.20
C ASN A 138 18.39 4.96 -25.78
N ARG A 139 18.33 3.87 -25.01
CA ARG A 139 18.91 2.57 -25.39
C ARG A 139 18.45 2.07 -26.77
N SER A 140 17.25 2.45 -27.23
CA SER A 140 16.73 2.08 -28.56
C SER A 140 17.19 2.97 -29.72
N LYS A 141 17.75 4.15 -29.43
CA LYS A 141 18.18 5.15 -30.41
C LYS A 141 19.65 5.55 -30.30
N GLU A 142 20.46 4.81 -29.54
CA GLU A 142 21.87 5.16 -29.26
C GLU A 142 22.69 5.50 -30.53
N ASN A 143 22.47 4.80 -31.65
CA ASN A 143 23.17 5.07 -32.91
C ASN A 143 22.80 6.42 -33.59
N PHE A 144 21.70 7.04 -33.16
CA PHE A 144 21.16 8.31 -33.67
C PHE A 144 21.30 9.46 -32.66
N GLU A 145 22.03 9.24 -31.58
CA GLU A 145 22.30 10.19 -30.51
C GLU A 145 23.77 10.61 -30.53
N GLU A 146 24.05 11.78 -29.96
CA GLU A 146 25.39 12.28 -29.70
C GLU A 146 25.95 11.71 -28.40
N ASN A 147 27.17 12.07 -28.01
CA ASN A 147 27.82 11.52 -26.81
C ASN A 147 27.32 12.14 -25.49
N THR A 148 26.55 13.22 -25.54
CA THR A 148 25.91 13.87 -24.39
C THR A 148 24.75 14.75 -24.86
N TYR A 149 24.03 15.42 -23.97
CA TYR A 149 23.00 16.40 -24.30
C TYR A 149 23.57 17.82 -24.34
N ILE A 150 22.93 18.72 -25.09
CA ILE A 150 23.52 20.02 -25.48
C ILE A 150 23.88 20.90 -24.28
N ASP A 151 23.10 20.89 -23.20
CA ASP A 151 23.38 21.69 -22.01
C ASP A 151 24.71 21.28 -21.36
N LEU A 152 24.97 19.96 -21.26
CA LEU A 152 26.24 19.47 -20.75
C LEU A 152 27.38 19.73 -21.72
N PHE A 153 27.15 19.65 -23.03
CA PHE A 153 28.18 20.01 -24.01
C PHE A 153 28.60 21.49 -23.89
N ILE A 154 27.66 22.42 -23.69
CA ILE A 154 27.96 23.84 -23.44
C ILE A 154 28.78 23.99 -22.16
N PHE A 155 28.37 23.33 -21.08
CA PHE A 155 29.11 23.33 -19.81
C PHE A 155 30.55 22.81 -19.98
N GLN A 156 30.71 21.68 -20.66
CA GLN A 156 32.01 21.04 -20.92
C GLN A 156 32.90 21.95 -21.76
N SER A 157 32.37 22.47 -22.87
CA SER A 157 33.09 23.39 -23.76
C SER A 157 33.54 24.66 -23.02
N ALA A 158 32.65 25.29 -22.26
CA ALA A 158 32.94 26.47 -21.47
C ALA A 158 34.02 26.21 -20.41
N SER A 159 33.92 25.08 -19.69
CA SER A 159 34.92 24.69 -18.70
C SER A 159 36.29 24.44 -19.34
N LYS A 160 36.34 23.69 -20.46
CA LYS A 160 37.59 23.39 -21.20
C LYS A 160 38.23 24.65 -21.81
N LEU A 161 37.42 25.65 -22.16
CA LEU A 161 37.87 26.98 -22.61
C LEU A 161 38.17 27.96 -21.46
N ASN A 162 38.16 27.50 -20.20
CA ASN A 162 38.40 28.30 -18.99
C ASN A 162 37.48 29.52 -18.84
N LYS A 163 36.22 29.40 -19.28
CA LYS A 163 35.19 30.40 -19.04
C LYS A 163 34.66 30.31 -17.61
N GLN A 164 34.23 31.44 -17.05
CA GLN A 164 33.52 31.42 -15.77
C GLN A 164 32.13 30.78 -15.96
N LEU A 165 31.78 29.79 -15.15
CA LEU A 165 30.48 29.12 -15.18
C LEU A 165 29.57 29.65 -14.08
N ILE A 166 28.28 29.87 -14.39
CA ILE A 166 27.26 30.30 -13.43
C ILE A 166 25.93 29.55 -13.64
N SER A 167 25.12 29.45 -12.59
CA SER A 167 23.71 29.06 -12.65
C SER A 167 22.86 30.30 -12.89
N LEU A 168 21.90 30.23 -13.81
CA LEU A 168 20.94 31.32 -14.07
C LEU A 168 19.79 31.32 -13.07
N GLU A 169 19.55 30.21 -12.38
CA GLU A 169 18.53 30.08 -11.34
C GLU A 169 19.06 29.59 -9.98
N ASP A 170 18.19 29.67 -8.98
CA ASP A 170 18.36 29.02 -7.68
C ASP A 170 17.76 27.60 -7.77
N PHE A 171 18.62 26.58 -7.61
CA PHE A 171 18.22 25.18 -7.77
C PHE A 171 17.06 24.78 -6.84
N ALA A 172 17.12 25.18 -5.57
CA ALA A 172 16.10 24.79 -4.59
C ALA A 172 14.75 25.43 -4.92
N LYS A 173 14.73 26.71 -5.29
CA LYS A 173 13.48 27.38 -5.73
C LYS A 173 12.93 26.77 -7.01
N SER A 174 13.80 26.42 -7.94
CA SER A 174 13.39 25.87 -9.25
C SER A 174 12.87 24.45 -9.12
N GLU A 175 13.47 23.62 -8.27
CA GLU A 175 12.97 22.28 -7.93
C GLU A 175 11.61 22.36 -7.22
N ILE A 176 11.40 23.35 -6.34
CA ILE A 176 10.06 23.60 -5.79
C ILE A 176 9.06 23.89 -6.91
N LYS A 177 9.38 24.83 -7.84
CA LYS A 177 8.50 25.14 -8.97
C LYS A 177 8.26 23.93 -9.88
N ALA A 178 9.26 23.09 -10.09
CA ALA A 178 9.12 21.84 -10.84
C ALA A 178 8.13 20.89 -10.18
N ARG A 179 8.19 20.71 -8.86
CA ARG A 179 7.20 19.90 -8.13
C ARG A 179 5.78 20.50 -8.17
N LEU A 180 5.66 21.83 -8.11
CA LEU A 180 4.37 22.52 -8.23
C LEU A 180 3.73 22.40 -9.62
N SER A 181 4.55 22.28 -10.68
CA SER A 181 4.06 22.15 -12.05
C SER A 181 3.22 20.89 -12.28
N ALA A 182 3.40 19.86 -11.44
CA ALA A 182 2.65 18.62 -11.48
C ALA A 182 1.26 18.72 -10.81
N LEU A 183 0.90 19.88 -10.24
CA LEU A 183 -0.44 20.13 -9.73
C LEU A 183 -1.47 20.15 -10.88
N PRO A 184 -2.67 19.58 -10.69
CA PRO A 184 -3.74 19.69 -11.68
C PRO A 184 -4.14 21.16 -11.86
N ASP A 185 -4.52 21.53 -13.09
CA ASP A 185 -5.02 22.87 -13.38
C ASP A 185 -6.37 23.11 -12.69
N ASP A 186 -6.66 24.38 -12.43
CA ASP A 186 -7.78 24.83 -11.59
C ASP A 186 -9.17 24.55 -12.21
N GLU A 187 -9.22 24.29 -13.52
CA GLU A 187 -10.43 24.14 -14.35
C GLU A 187 -10.45 22.77 -15.04
N LEU A 188 -10.49 21.67 -14.28
CA LEU A 188 -10.77 20.36 -14.86
C LEU A 188 -12.26 20.27 -15.22
N ASN A 189 -12.62 20.55 -16.48
CA ASN A 189 -13.80 19.97 -17.10
C ASN A 189 -13.48 18.49 -17.42
N GLU A 190 -14.40 17.59 -17.10
CA GLU A 190 -14.25 16.13 -17.30
C GLU A 190 -13.98 15.71 -18.77
N GLU A 191 -14.05 16.65 -19.73
CA GLU A 191 -13.82 16.39 -21.15
C GLU A 191 -12.32 16.37 -21.57
N ASP A 192 -11.41 16.97 -20.80
CA ASP A 192 -10.00 17.13 -21.21
C ASP A 192 -9.12 15.87 -21.01
N ASP A 193 -9.57 14.88 -20.23
CA ASP A 193 -8.77 13.67 -19.92
C ASP A 193 -8.79 12.62 -21.06
N THR A 194 -9.65 12.79 -22.07
CA THR A 194 -9.90 11.76 -23.10
C THR A 194 -9.05 11.90 -24.38
N GLN A 195 -8.26 12.97 -24.57
CA GLN A 195 -7.52 13.22 -25.83
C GLN A 195 -5.99 12.99 -25.78
N SER A 196 -5.43 12.46 -24.69
CA SER A 196 -3.98 12.59 -24.45
C SER A 196 -3.07 11.51 -25.07
N SER A 197 -3.54 10.31 -25.38
CA SER A 197 -2.63 9.21 -25.77
C SER A 197 -2.25 9.15 -27.27
N SER A 198 -3.10 9.64 -28.18
CA SER A 198 -2.85 9.55 -29.64
C SER A 198 -2.04 10.72 -30.23
N ASN A 199 -1.98 11.87 -29.54
CA ASN A 199 -1.29 13.08 -30.02
C ASN A 199 0.19 13.17 -29.61
N TYR A 200 0.66 12.33 -28.68
CA TYR A 200 2.00 12.46 -28.09
C TYR A 200 3.13 12.22 -29.10
N TYR A 201 2.99 11.20 -29.97
CA TYR A 201 3.99 10.91 -31.02
C TYR A 201 4.04 11.98 -32.12
N PHE A 202 2.88 12.51 -32.54
CA PHE A 202 2.78 13.48 -33.62
C PHE A 202 3.29 14.88 -33.19
N ASN A 203 3.11 15.23 -31.91
CA ASN A 203 3.61 16.49 -31.37
C ASN A 203 5.12 16.44 -31.09
N GLY A 204 5.69 15.28 -30.73
CA GLY A 204 7.13 15.13 -30.52
C GLY A 204 7.96 15.44 -31.77
N GLN A 205 7.58 14.92 -32.94
CA GLN A 205 8.25 15.22 -34.22
C GLN A 205 8.17 16.71 -34.57
N LYS A 206 6.98 17.32 -34.38
CA LYS A 206 6.81 18.76 -34.65
C LYS A 206 7.66 19.65 -33.74
N ILE A 207 7.86 19.24 -32.49
CA ILE A 207 8.78 19.94 -31.56
C ILE A 207 10.22 19.85 -32.09
N GLU A 208 10.70 18.66 -32.45
CA GLU A 208 12.04 18.47 -33.02
C GLU A 208 12.24 19.26 -34.32
N ASP A 209 11.26 19.26 -35.22
CA ASP A 209 11.29 20.02 -36.47
C ASP A 209 11.29 21.53 -36.21
N SER A 210 10.45 22.01 -35.29
CA SER A 210 10.41 23.43 -34.91
C SER A 210 11.74 23.91 -34.33
N TYR A 211 12.39 23.09 -33.50
CA TYR A 211 13.72 23.38 -32.96
C TYR A 211 14.78 23.40 -34.08
N ARG A 212 14.76 22.39 -34.98
CA ARG A 212 15.71 22.29 -36.10
C ARG A 212 15.65 23.51 -37.02
N ASP A 213 14.45 24.02 -37.27
CA ASP A 213 14.21 25.17 -38.15
C ASP A 213 14.40 26.53 -37.43
N GLY A 214 14.74 26.52 -36.14
CA GLY A 214 14.79 27.73 -35.31
C GLY A 214 13.44 28.45 -35.20
N ASN A 215 12.33 27.75 -35.40
CA ASN A 215 10.97 28.30 -35.38
C ASN A 215 10.42 28.34 -33.96
N LEU A 216 10.88 29.31 -33.17
CA LEU A 216 10.48 29.45 -31.78
C LEU A 216 9.01 29.87 -31.62
N ASP A 217 8.42 30.55 -32.62
CA ASP A 217 6.98 30.86 -32.64
C ASP A 217 6.12 29.58 -32.60
N LEU A 218 6.51 28.57 -33.38
CA LEU A 218 5.84 27.26 -33.40
C LEU A 218 6.12 26.47 -32.12
N LEU A 219 7.34 26.54 -31.59
CA LEU A 219 7.71 25.85 -30.35
C LEU A 219 6.91 26.39 -29.15
N ASP A 220 6.73 27.71 -29.03
CA ASP A 220 5.87 28.34 -28.03
C ASP A 220 4.43 27.84 -28.14
N SER A 221 3.89 27.82 -29.36
CA SER A 221 2.52 27.36 -29.64
C SER A 221 2.33 25.89 -29.28
N LEU A 222 3.31 25.03 -29.60
CA LEU A 222 3.29 23.62 -29.24
C LEU A 222 3.40 23.44 -27.74
N SER A 223 4.33 24.13 -27.08
CA SER A 223 4.52 24.07 -25.62
C SER A 223 3.23 24.44 -24.89
N LYS A 224 2.58 25.57 -25.25
CA LYS A 224 1.31 26.01 -24.65
C LYS A 224 0.16 25.04 -24.90
N LYS A 225 0.15 24.36 -26.05
CA LYS A 225 -0.88 23.38 -26.41
C LYS A 225 -0.71 22.04 -25.72
N THR A 226 0.53 21.62 -25.44
CA THR A 226 0.83 20.28 -24.89
C THR A 226 1.05 20.27 -23.38
N SER A 227 1.14 21.44 -22.74
CA SER A 227 1.43 21.58 -21.32
C SER A 227 0.22 22.13 -20.56
N SER A 228 0.09 21.75 -19.30
CA SER A 228 -0.90 22.33 -18.39
C SER A 228 -0.61 23.82 -18.12
N LYS A 229 -1.62 24.58 -17.69
CA LYS A 229 -1.46 25.98 -17.26
C LYS A 229 -0.44 26.09 -16.12
N ASN A 230 -0.47 25.15 -15.17
CA ASN A 230 0.51 25.08 -14.08
C ASN A 230 1.93 24.76 -14.60
N THR A 231 2.06 23.90 -15.61
CA THR A 231 3.35 23.64 -16.27
C THR A 231 3.87 24.92 -16.92
N GLN A 232 3.04 25.64 -17.68
CA GLN A 232 3.45 26.91 -18.31
C GLN A 232 3.88 27.94 -17.26
N LYS A 233 3.04 28.18 -16.26
CA LYS A 233 3.31 29.14 -15.19
C LYS A 233 4.60 28.83 -14.43
N PHE A 234 4.72 27.63 -13.87
CA PHE A 234 5.79 27.30 -12.93
C PHE A 234 7.09 26.86 -13.61
N LEU A 235 7.03 26.13 -14.73
CA LEU A 235 8.23 25.68 -15.44
C LEU A 235 8.71 26.66 -16.52
N ILE A 236 7.88 27.58 -17.03
CA ILE A 236 8.30 28.56 -18.05
C ILE A 236 8.25 30.00 -17.50
N ASN A 237 7.06 30.55 -17.22
CA ASN A 237 6.91 31.98 -16.92
C ASN A 237 7.66 32.43 -15.66
N ASP A 238 7.46 31.76 -14.53
CA ASP A 238 8.11 32.10 -13.25
C ASP A 238 9.63 31.90 -13.34
N ARG A 239 10.08 30.86 -14.08
CA ARG A 239 11.51 30.58 -14.30
C ARG A 239 12.20 31.61 -15.18
N ASN A 240 11.52 32.13 -16.20
CA ASN A 240 12.05 33.20 -17.06
C ASN A 240 12.47 34.45 -16.28
N LEU A 241 11.73 34.79 -15.22
CA LEU A 241 12.06 35.92 -14.36
C LEU A 241 13.38 35.70 -13.60
N PHE A 242 13.66 34.48 -13.14
CA PHE A 242 14.95 34.15 -12.53
C PHE A 242 16.08 34.32 -13.53
N PHE A 243 15.93 33.76 -14.74
CA PHE A 243 16.95 33.84 -15.79
C PHE A 243 17.26 35.29 -16.16
N VAL A 244 16.24 36.10 -16.46
CA VAL A 244 16.42 37.48 -16.93
C VAL A 244 17.06 38.36 -15.86
N ASN A 245 16.72 38.17 -14.58
CA ASN A 245 17.33 38.94 -13.49
C ASN A 245 18.81 38.58 -13.30
N THR A 246 19.16 37.30 -13.40
CA THR A 246 20.56 36.86 -13.34
C THR A 246 21.35 37.35 -14.55
N ILE A 247 20.79 37.22 -15.75
CA ILE A 247 21.40 37.72 -17.00
C ILE A 247 21.66 39.23 -16.88
N ASP A 248 20.65 40.04 -16.54
CA ASP A 248 20.79 41.50 -16.37
C ASP A 248 21.88 41.88 -15.36
N SER A 249 21.97 41.14 -14.24
CA SER A 249 23.00 41.35 -13.23
C SER A 249 24.42 41.13 -13.78
N VAL A 250 24.62 40.05 -14.53
CA VAL A 250 25.93 39.69 -15.11
C VAL A 250 26.33 40.66 -16.22
N LEU A 251 25.37 41.02 -17.09
CA LEU A 251 25.58 41.91 -18.24
C LEU A 251 26.11 43.30 -17.85
N LYS A 252 25.85 43.76 -16.61
CA LYS A 252 26.39 45.02 -16.09
C LYS A 252 27.92 45.00 -15.92
N THR A 253 28.54 43.83 -15.85
CA THR A 253 29.97 43.71 -15.53
C THR A 253 30.77 42.84 -16.50
N LYS A 254 30.15 41.85 -17.15
CA LYS A 254 30.83 40.86 -18.00
C LYS A 254 30.02 40.48 -19.23
N SER A 255 30.69 40.01 -20.28
CA SER A 255 30.02 39.39 -21.43
C SER A 255 29.59 37.95 -21.10
N LEU A 256 28.41 37.56 -21.56
CA LEU A 256 27.73 36.31 -21.17
C LEU A 256 27.26 35.53 -22.40
N PHE A 257 27.46 34.21 -22.39
CA PHE A 257 26.68 33.28 -23.20
C PHE A 257 25.71 32.54 -22.28
N SER A 258 24.40 32.72 -22.45
CA SER A 258 23.37 32.06 -21.66
C SER A 258 22.67 30.97 -22.46
N GLY A 259 22.67 29.73 -21.97
CA GLY A 259 21.87 28.63 -22.50
C GLY A 259 20.65 28.36 -21.62
N VAL A 260 19.47 28.48 -22.20
CA VAL A 260 18.18 28.15 -21.56
C VAL A 260 17.33 27.38 -22.56
N GLY A 261 16.41 26.52 -22.11
CA GLY A 261 15.56 25.72 -22.98
C GLY A 261 14.84 26.60 -24.01
N ALA A 262 14.78 26.16 -25.26
CA ALA A 262 14.26 26.97 -26.37
C ALA A 262 12.81 27.44 -26.16
N ALA A 263 12.01 26.69 -25.39
CA ALA A 263 10.65 27.08 -25.01
C ALA A 263 10.59 28.34 -24.11
N HIS A 264 11.68 28.70 -23.43
CA HIS A 264 11.77 29.89 -22.57
C HIS A 264 11.98 31.20 -23.35
N LEU A 265 12.44 31.13 -24.60
CA LEU A 265 12.86 32.29 -25.37
C LEU A 265 11.70 33.15 -25.94
N PRO A 266 10.70 32.57 -26.63
CA PRO A 266 9.66 33.31 -27.33
C PRO A 266 8.50 33.75 -26.43
N GLY A 267 7.63 34.61 -26.97
CA GLY A 267 6.42 35.11 -26.29
C GLY A 267 6.65 36.36 -25.44
N ASP A 268 5.55 36.98 -24.97
CA ASP A 268 5.61 38.27 -24.26
C ASP A 268 6.29 38.19 -22.88
N ASP A 269 6.25 36.99 -22.27
CA ASP A 269 6.96 36.61 -21.05
C ASP A 269 8.23 35.80 -21.33
N GLY A 270 8.62 35.69 -22.61
CA GLY A 270 9.84 35.03 -23.03
C GLY A 270 11.07 35.84 -22.66
N VAL A 271 12.20 35.16 -22.45
CA VAL A 271 13.47 35.79 -22.07
C VAL A 271 13.90 36.89 -23.05
N ILE A 272 13.60 36.74 -24.35
CA ILE A 272 13.93 37.75 -25.38
C ILE A 272 13.20 39.07 -25.11
N GLU A 273 11.88 39.02 -24.92
CA GLU A 273 11.05 40.22 -24.71
C GLU A 273 11.30 40.84 -23.34
N LEU A 274 11.54 40.01 -22.31
CA LEU A 274 11.89 40.50 -20.98
C LEU A 274 13.23 41.24 -20.95
N LEU A 275 14.23 40.80 -21.71
CA LEU A 275 15.50 41.53 -21.87
C LEU A 275 15.32 42.82 -22.67
N ARG A 276 14.50 42.82 -23.73
CA ARG A 276 14.14 44.04 -24.47
C ARG A 276 13.46 45.07 -23.58
N LYS A 277 12.52 44.63 -22.72
CA LYS A 277 11.86 45.47 -21.70
C LYS A 277 12.84 46.07 -20.68
N LYS A 278 13.97 45.40 -20.41
CA LYS A 278 15.07 45.92 -19.56
C LYS A 278 16.01 46.89 -20.30
N GLY A 279 15.76 47.20 -21.58
CA GLY A 279 16.51 48.18 -22.36
C GLY A 279 17.64 47.60 -23.23
N TYR A 280 17.77 46.28 -23.32
CA TYR A 280 18.74 45.64 -24.21
C TYR A 280 18.21 45.50 -25.64
N THR A 281 19.12 45.56 -26.61
CA THR A 281 18.84 45.17 -27.99
C THR A 281 19.13 43.68 -28.14
N VAL A 282 18.12 42.88 -28.54
CA VAL A 282 18.23 41.43 -28.68
C VAL A 282 17.84 41.04 -30.11
N GLU A 283 18.80 40.55 -30.90
CA GLU A 283 18.66 40.30 -32.35
C GLU A 283 18.98 38.85 -32.72
N PRO A 284 18.27 38.23 -33.68
CA PRO A 284 18.52 36.86 -34.08
C PRO A 284 19.86 36.73 -34.83
N VAL A 285 20.57 35.63 -34.59
CA VAL A 285 21.80 35.26 -35.31
C VAL A 285 21.51 34.02 -36.15
N TYR A 286 21.59 34.16 -37.47
CA TYR A 286 21.27 33.08 -38.39
C TYR A 286 22.43 32.08 -38.50
N PRO A 287 22.15 30.76 -38.41
CA PRO A 287 23.18 29.74 -38.39
C PRO A 287 23.84 29.57 -39.77
N LYS A 288 25.16 29.43 -39.78
CA LYS A 288 25.92 28.92 -40.93
C LYS A 288 26.58 27.60 -40.52
N ASN A 289 25.97 26.49 -40.94
CA ASN A 289 26.52 25.16 -40.72
C ASN A 289 27.56 24.87 -41.81
N SER A 290 28.73 24.38 -41.41
CA SER A 290 29.81 24.07 -42.34
C SER A 290 30.65 22.92 -41.79
N LYS A 291 31.48 22.31 -42.65
CA LYS A 291 32.47 21.31 -42.18
C LYS A 291 33.42 21.85 -41.10
N LYS A 292 33.56 23.18 -41.00
CA LYS A 292 34.38 23.85 -39.99
C LYS A 292 33.72 23.83 -38.61
N SER A 293 32.39 23.95 -38.52
CA SER A 293 31.68 23.85 -37.23
C SER A 293 31.75 22.43 -36.67
N ASP A 294 31.64 21.40 -37.52
CA ASP A 294 31.80 20.00 -37.12
C ASP A 294 33.22 19.74 -36.58
N ALA A 295 34.25 20.25 -37.26
CA ALA A 295 35.63 20.12 -36.80
C ALA A 295 35.89 20.81 -35.45
N ILE A 296 35.31 22.00 -35.21
CA ILE A 296 35.43 22.70 -33.92
C ILE A 296 34.74 21.92 -32.80
N ARG A 297 33.57 21.34 -33.07
CA ARG A 297 32.86 20.48 -32.12
C ARG A 297 33.73 19.29 -31.74
N ASP A 298 34.24 18.56 -32.73
CA ASP A 298 35.03 17.35 -32.52
C ASP A 298 36.35 17.68 -31.77
N GLU A 299 36.96 18.83 -32.05
CA GLU A 299 38.11 19.36 -31.29
C GLU A 299 37.76 19.60 -29.81
N LEU A 300 36.67 20.31 -29.53
CA LEU A 300 36.22 20.59 -28.16
C LEU A 300 35.81 19.33 -27.39
N ASP A 301 35.20 18.36 -28.07
CA ASP A 301 34.84 17.07 -27.50
C ASP A 301 36.08 16.24 -27.13
N ALA A 302 37.12 16.28 -27.98
CA ALA A 302 38.38 15.57 -27.76
C ALA A 302 39.27 16.19 -26.66
N LEU A 303 39.10 17.49 -26.35
CA LEU A 303 39.85 18.14 -25.28
C LEU A 303 39.57 17.50 -23.92
N VAL A 304 40.62 17.26 -23.14
CA VAL A 304 40.53 16.82 -21.74
C VAL A 304 41.04 17.95 -20.86
N LYS A 305 40.25 18.34 -19.85
CA LYS A 305 40.67 19.32 -18.85
C LYS A 305 41.36 18.59 -17.70
N PRO A 306 42.61 18.95 -17.35
CA PRO A 306 43.28 18.38 -16.19
C PRO A 306 42.45 18.62 -14.92
N VAL A 307 42.36 17.58 -14.08
CA VAL A 307 41.60 17.62 -12.83
C VAL A 307 42.54 17.55 -11.62
N THR A 308 42.14 18.19 -10.53
CA THR A 308 42.89 18.12 -9.26
C THR A 308 42.30 17.03 -8.38
N PHE A 309 43.12 16.03 -8.09
CA PHE A 309 42.76 14.92 -7.23
C PHE A 309 42.87 15.29 -5.75
N GLN A 310 41.88 14.89 -4.96
CA GLN A 310 41.86 15.01 -3.52
C GLN A 310 41.60 13.66 -2.89
N LYS A 311 42.22 13.41 -1.73
CA LYS A 311 41.98 12.18 -0.99
C LYS A 311 40.54 12.14 -0.48
N GLN A 312 39.84 11.06 -0.82
CA GLN A 312 38.50 10.74 -0.35
C GLN A 312 38.55 9.45 0.47
N LEU A 313 37.60 9.32 1.41
CA LEU A 313 37.35 8.10 2.17
C LEU A 313 35.93 7.62 1.87
N VAL A 314 35.74 6.31 1.80
CA VAL A 314 34.39 5.74 1.87
C VAL A 314 33.80 5.99 3.26
N SER A 315 32.47 5.91 3.38
CA SER A 315 31.73 6.32 4.60
C SER A 315 32.13 5.60 5.90
N ASP A 316 32.71 4.40 5.81
CA ASP A 316 33.21 3.62 6.95
C ASP A 316 34.73 3.71 7.17
N SER A 317 35.41 4.60 6.44
CA SER A 317 36.85 4.86 6.52
C SER A 317 37.75 3.63 6.30
N THR A 318 37.28 2.61 5.58
CA THR A 318 38.05 1.38 5.32
C THR A 318 38.92 1.45 4.06
N ILE A 319 38.57 2.35 3.14
CA ILE A 319 39.21 2.51 1.83
C ILE A 319 39.43 4.00 1.62
N SER A 320 40.66 4.37 1.25
CA SER A 320 40.94 5.71 0.71
C SER A 320 41.32 5.63 -0.76
N MET A 321 40.95 6.66 -1.51
CA MET A 321 41.32 6.83 -2.91
C MET A 321 41.37 8.32 -3.23
N ASN A 322 42.14 8.70 -4.23
CA ASN A 322 42.14 10.07 -4.72
C ASN A 322 41.09 10.20 -5.82
N LEU A 323 40.24 11.22 -5.73
CA LEU A 323 39.23 11.53 -6.74
C LEU A 323 39.22 13.04 -7.05
N PRO A 324 38.76 13.45 -8.24
CA PRO A 324 38.62 14.87 -8.56
C PRO A 324 37.56 15.63 -7.74
N GLY A 325 36.66 14.92 -7.07
CA GLY A 325 35.64 15.51 -6.21
C GLY A 325 35.06 14.54 -5.19
N LYS A 326 33.98 14.96 -4.53
CA LYS A 326 33.32 14.21 -3.46
C LYS A 326 32.74 12.90 -4.00
N LEU A 327 33.04 11.80 -3.30
CA LEU A 327 32.42 10.50 -3.53
C LEU A 327 31.05 10.45 -2.85
N THR A 328 29.98 10.33 -3.64
CA THR A 328 28.59 10.38 -3.14
C THR A 328 27.97 8.99 -3.15
N GLN A 329 27.36 8.58 -2.03
CA GLN A 329 26.63 7.31 -1.95
C GLN A 329 25.24 7.49 -2.57
N ILE A 330 24.90 6.63 -3.54
CA ILE A 330 23.62 6.71 -4.29
C ILE A 330 22.73 5.49 -4.13
N VAL A 331 23.29 4.37 -3.66
CA VAL A 331 22.56 3.14 -3.35
C VAL A 331 23.06 2.60 -2.01
N ASN A 332 22.13 2.27 -1.13
CA ASN A 332 22.37 1.54 0.12
C ASN A 332 21.28 0.50 0.33
N PHE A 333 21.46 -0.68 -0.26
CA PHE A 333 20.48 -1.76 -0.24
C PHE A 333 21.08 -3.00 0.41
N GLU A 334 20.53 -3.50 1.52
CA GLU A 334 20.95 -4.70 2.28
C GLU A 334 22.47 -5.04 2.22
N SER A 335 22.89 -5.72 1.15
CA SER A 335 24.25 -6.22 0.89
C SER A 335 25.05 -5.41 -0.15
N ILE A 336 24.45 -4.46 -0.86
CA ILE A 336 25.09 -3.57 -1.86
C ILE A 336 25.18 -2.13 -1.35
N LYS A 337 26.38 -1.56 -1.42
CA LYS A 337 26.60 -0.10 -1.35
C LYS A 337 27.21 0.38 -2.66
N TYR A 338 26.68 1.47 -3.21
CA TYR A 338 27.17 2.06 -4.45
C TYR A 338 27.48 3.54 -4.26
N TYR A 339 28.66 3.94 -4.70
CA TYR A 339 29.16 5.31 -4.63
C TYR A 339 29.56 5.79 -6.02
N ILE A 340 29.34 7.07 -6.31
CA ILE A 340 29.73 7.69 -7.58
C ILE A 340 30.41 9.03 -7.36
N TYR A 341 31.29 9.36 -8.28
CA TYR A 341 31.67 10.72 -8.61
C TYR A 341 31.56 10.88 -10.12
N ALA A 342 30.75 11.84 -10.58
CA ALA A 342 30.62 12.16 -11.99
C ALA A 342 31.51 13.37 -12.33
N ASP A 343 32.52 13.16 -13.17
CA ASP A 343 33.28 14.24 -13.78
C ASP A 343 32.48 14.80 -14.96
N MET A 344 31.64 15.78 -14.63
CA MET A 344 30.77 16.46 -15.59
C MET A 344 31.57 17.19 -16.68
N ILE A 345 32.83 17.56 -16.43
CA ILE A 345 33.67 18.36 -17.36
C ILE A 345 34.27 17.47 -18.45
N ASN A 346 34.80 16.30 -18.06
CA ASN A 346 35.43 15.38 -19.01
C ASN A 346 34.48 14.27 -19.48
N GLY A 347 33.22 14.29 -19.05
CA GLY A 347 32.23 13.27 -19.44
C GLY A 347 32.62 11.87 -18.99
N SER A 348 33.16 11.79 -17.77
CA SER A 348 33.71 10.56 -17.18
C SER A 348 33.12 10.33 -15.79
N PHE A 349 33.21 9.11 -15.28
CA PHE A 349 32.67 8.76 -13.98
C PHE A 349 33.52 7.73 -13.25
N TYR A 350 33.50 7.83 -11.92
CA TYR A 350 34.21 6.97 -10.99
C TYR A 350 33.18 6.34 -10.07
N THR A 351 33.21 5.02 -9.91
CA THR A 351 32.27 4.33 -9.04
C THR A 351 32.96 3.34 -8.13
N VAL A 352 32.38 3.15 -6.95
CA VAL A 352 32.75 2.11 -5.99
C VAL A 352 31.50 1.30 -5.69
N ALA A 353 31.50 0.02 -6.04
CA ALA A 353 30.44 -0.92 -5.69
C ALA A 353 30.98 -1.91 -4.65
N ARG A 354 30.25 -2.11 -3.57
CA ARG A 354 30.59 -3.06 -2.51
C ARG A 354 29.45 -4.05 -2.33
N LEU A 355 29.75 -5.33 -2.48
CA LEU A 355 28.83 -6.43 -2.29
C LEU A 355 29.28 -7.29 -1.11
N LYS A 356 28.49 -7.31 -0.05
CA LYS A 356 28.65 -8.23 1.07
C LYS A 356 28.26 -9.64 0.63
N HIS A 357 29.15 -10.61 0.82
CA HIS A 357 28.90 -12.01 0.54
C HIS A 357 29.13 -12.94 1.74
N PHE A 358 29.80 -12.47 2.80
CA PHE A 358 30.02 -13.24 4.03
C PHE A 358 30.57 -14.66 3.79
N GLY A 359 31.58 -14.79 2.93
CA GLY A 359 32.07 -16.06 2.39
C GLY A 359 32.27 -17.17 3.44
N PRO A 360 32.95 -16.91 4.57
CA PRO A 360 33.13 -17.88 5.64
C PRO A 360 31.84 -18.50 6.21
N LEU A 361 30.72 -17.76 6.24
CA LEU A 361 29.45 -18.28 6.74
C LEU A 361 28.83 -19.33 5.80
N PHE A 362 29.19 -19.28 4.52
CA PHE A 362 28.65 -20.15 3.48
C PHE A 362 29.70 -21.13 2.94
N ASN A 363 30.83 -21.28 3.65
CA ASN A 363 31.96 -22.12 3.25
C ASN A 363 32.48 -21.78 1.83
N VAL A 364 32.51 -20.49 1.50
CA VAL A 364 33.05 -19.96 0.24
C VAL A 364 34.33 -19.21 0.55
N SER A 365 35.44 -19.75 0.06
CA SER A 365 36.75 -19.09 0.11
C SER A 365 36.84 -17.93 -0.90
N VAL A 366 37.79 -17.02 -0.66
CA VAL A 366 38.12 -15.93 -1.61
C VAL A 366 38.43 -16.47 -3.01
N ALA A 367 39.17 -17.59 -3.11
CA ALA A 367 39.51 -18.20 -4.40
C ALA A 367 38.26 -18.72 -5.15
N GLN A 368 37.33 -19.35 -4.44
CA GLN A 368 36.06 -19.79 -5.04
C GLN A 368 35.17 -18.60 -5.44
N MET A 369 35.17 -17.52 -4.66
CA MET A 369 34.46 -16.30 -5.01
C MET A 369 35.04 -15.63 -6.26
N MET A 370 36.37 -15.55 -6.35
CA MET A 370 37.08 -15.09 -7.55
C MET A 370 36.71 -15.93 -8.76
N GLN A 371 36.74 -17.26 -8.66
CA GLN A 371 36.37 -18.16 -9.76
C GLN A 371 34.90 -17.99 -10.20
N LYS A 372 33.98 -17.81 -9.25
CA LYS A 372 32.56 -17.52 -9.57
C LYS A 372 32.45 -16.23 -10.37
N VAL A 373 33.10 -15.15 -9.93
CA VAL A 373 33.08 -13.87 -10.67
C VAL A 373 33.77 -14.01 -12.03
N ASP A 374 34.88 -14.73 -12.09
CA ASP A 374 35.63 -14.96 -13.32
C ASP A 374 34.77 -15.55 -14.44
N SER A 375 33.96 -16.57 -14.08
CA SER A 375 33.03 -17.23 -14.99
C SER A 375 31.93 -16.31 -15.54
N LEU A 376 31.69 -15.16 -14.91
CA LEU A 376 30.67 -14.19 -15.28
C LEU A 376 31.23 -12.98 -16.05
N LEU A 377 32.55 -12.74 -16.02
CA LEU A 377 33.14 -11.53 -16.61
C LEU A 377 32.85 -11.40 -18.12
N PHE A 378 32.94 -12.50 -18.87
CA PHE A 378 32.73 -12.49 -20.32
C PHE A 378 31.30 -12.05 -20.70
N GLU A 379 30.30 -12.50 -19.94
CA GLU A 379 28.88 -12.19 -20.21
C GLU A 379 28.45 -10.82 -19.68
N ASN A 380 29.14 -10.28 -18.68
CA ASN A 380 28.64 -9.15 -17.88
C ASN A 380 29.52 -7.89 -17.91
N ILE A 381 30.75 -7.95 -18.45
CA ILE A 381 31.53 -6.74 -18.74
C ILE A 381 31.16 -6.22 -20.14
N PRO A 382 30.75 -4.94 -20.29
CA PRO A 382 30.31 -4.41 -21.58
C PRO A 382 31.38 -4.50 -22.69
N GLY A 383 30.98 -4.84 -23.92
CA GLY A 383 31.89 -4.79 -25.07
C GLY A 383 33.04 -5.81 -25.02
N LYS A 384 34.21 -5.45 -25.56
CA LYS A 384 35.36 -6.34 -25.68
C LYS A 384 36.34 -6.11 -24.53
N ILE A 385 36.59 -7.12 -23.72
CA ILE A 385 37.70 -7.12 -22.74
C ILE A 385 39.03 -7.11 -23.51
N THR A 386 39.83 -6.07 -23.32
CA THR A 386 41.15 -5.89 -23.95
C THR A 386 42.29 -6.29 -23.03
N THR A 387 42.10 -6.20 -21.72
CA THR A 387 43.07 -6.63 -20.70
C THR A 387 42.35 -7.25 -19.51
N LYS A 388 42.93 -8.33 -18.98
CA LYS A 388 42.53 -8.96 -17.72
C LYS A 388 43.80 -9.44 -17.02
N LYS A 389 44.06 -8.99 -15.80
CA LYS A 389 45.24 -9.36 -15.00
C LYS A 389 44.84 -9.64 -13.56
N GLU A 390 45.52 -10.57 -12.92
CA GLU A 390 45.42 -10.69 -11.46
C GLU A 390 46.24 -9.61 -10.78
N ILE A 391 45.69 -9.02 -9.72
CA ILE A 391 46.31 -7.94 -8.94
C ILE A 391 46.24 -8.25 -7.45
N THR A 392 47.12 -7.61 -6.69
CA THR A 392 47.14 -7.68 -5.22
C THR A 392 47.15 -6.28 -4.64
N SER A 393 46.31 -6.02 -3.63
CA SER A 393 46.26 -4.72 -2.95
C SER A 393 47.46 -4.49 -2.02
N ASN A 394 47.59 -3.27 -1.49
CA ASN A 394 48.56 -2.91 -0.46
C ASN A 394 48.42 -3.71 0.85
N THR A 395 47.27 -4.37 1.07
CA THR A 395 46.99 -5.23 2.23
C THR A 395 46.96 -6.71 1.89
N GLY A 396 47.29 -7.10 0.66
CA GLY A 396 47.31 -8.50 0.23
C GLY A 396 45.98 -9.05 -0.31
N LEU A 397 44.95 -8.21 -0.51
CA LEU A 397 43.68 -8.66 -1.12
C LEU A 397 43.91 -8.99 -2.59
N LYS A 398 43.47 -10.18 -3.00
CA LYS A 398 43.54 -10.61 -4.40
C LYS A 398 42.39 -10.02 -5.22
N GLY A 399 42.63 -9.81 -6.50
CA GLY A 399 41.66 -9.19 -7.38
C GLY A 399 41.97 -9.34 -8.86
N TYR A 400 41.11 -8.72 -9.68
CA TYR A 400 41.27 -8.59 -11.12
C TYR A 400 41.34 -7.12 -11.54
N GLU A 401 42.30 -6.80 -12.41
CA GLU A 401 42.32 -5.57 -13.22
C GLU A 401 41.76 -5.90 -14.60
N ILE A 402 40.76 -5.15 -15.05
CA ILE A 402 40.07 -5.39 -16.31
C ILE A 402 39.98 -4.08 -17.08
N VAL A 403 40.36 -4.10 -18.36
CA VAL A 403 40.10 -3.01 -19.30
C VAL A 403 39.24 -3.56 -20.41
N ASN A 404 38.19 -2.83 -20.79
CA ASN A 404 37.31 -3.16 -21.89
C ASN A 404 37.08 -1.95 -22.79
N LYS A 405 36.68 -2.24 -24.03
CA LYS A 405 36.23 -1.25 -25.00
C LYS A 405 34.79 -1.56 -25.40
N THR A 406 33.89 -0.61 -25.15
CA THR A 406 32.47 -0.71 -25.50
C THR A 406 32.27 -0.68 -27.02
N ARG A 407 31.05 -0.97 -27.49
CA ARG A 407 30.71 -0.87 -28.92
C ARG A 407 30.83 0.54 -29.49
N ARG A 408 30.70 1.58 -28.66
CA ARG A 408 30.87 3.00 -29.05
C ARG A 408 32.33 3.44 -29.12
N GLY A 409 33.25 2.58 -28.68
CA GLY A 409 34.68 2.89 -28.64
C GLY A 409 35.15 3.51 -27.32
N ASP A 410 34.24 3.76 -26.38
CA ASP A 410 34.58 4.19 -25.03
C ASP A 410 35.26 3.07 -24.25
N GLU A 411 36.26 3.42 -23.44
CA GLU A 411 36.98 2.48 -22.61
C GLU A 411 36.48 2.55 -21.17
N GLN A 412 36.51 1.41 -20.48
CA GLN A 412 36.31 1.37 -19.04
C GLN A 412 37.44 0.55 -18.41
N HIS A 413 37.78 0.91 -17.19
CA HIS A 413 38.82 0.28 -16.40
C HIS A 413 38.23 -0.09 -15.05
N TYR A 414 38.44 -1.35 -14.64
CA TYR A 414 37.96 -1.91 -13.40
C TYR A 414 39.12 -2.44 -12.57
N GLN A 415 39.03 -2.29 -11.25
CA GLN A 415 39.74 -3.12 -10.30
C GLN A 415 38.74 -3.76 -9.34
N ILE A 416 38.71 -5.09 -9.28
CA ILE A 416 37.80 -5.86 -8.45
C ILE A 416 38.62 -6.61 -7.41
N PHE A 417 38.41 -6.32 -6.13
CA PHE A 417 39.09 -6.98 -5.01
C PHE A 417 38.14 -7.84 -4.20
N PHE A 418 38.68 -8.91 -3.62
CA PHE A 418 37.92 -9.88 -2.84
C PHE A 418 38.52 -10.02 -1.44
N SER A 419 37.66 -9.86 -0.45
CA SER A 419 37.95 -10.16 0.96
C SER A 419 37.12 -11.36 1.41
N ASP A 420 37.28 -11.80 2.65
CA ASP A 420 36.43 -12.86 3.21
C ASP A 420 34.95 -12.44 3.25
N LEU A 421 34.65 -11.14 3.37
CA LEU A 421 33.29 -10.65 3.63
C LEU A 421 32.66 -9.92 2.44
N GLU A 422 33.46 -9.33 1.57
CA GLU A 422 33.02 -8.41 0.52
C GLU A 422 33.79 -8.58 -0.79
N MET A 423 33.05 -8.40 -1.89
CA MET A 423 33.57 -8.06 -3.21
C MET A 423 33.50 -6.53 -3.37
N ILE A 424 34.60 -5.91 -3.78
CA ILE A 424 34.74 -4.46 -3.89
C ILE A 424 35.20 -4.13 -5.31
N MET A 425 34.38 -3.43 -6.06
CA MET A 425 34.64 -3.07 -7.45
C MET A 425 34.81 -1.56 -7.60
N PHE A 426 35.98 -1.15 -8.08
CA PHE A 426 36.27 0.21 -8.54
C PHE A 426 36.13 0.22 -10.04
N LYS A 427 35.45 1.24 -10.58
CA LYS A 427 35.28 1.41 -12.02
C LYS A 427 35.49 2.87 -12.40
N LEU A 428 36.24 3.09 -13.48
CA LEU A 428 36.37 4.35 -14.18
C LEU A 428 35.85 4.14 -15.60
N GLY A 429 34.80 4.86 -15.97
CA GLY A 429 34.31 4.94 -17.35
C GLY A 429 34.51 6.35 -17.89
N GLY A 430 34.85 6.47 -19.17
CA GLY A 430 35.02 7.77 -19.81
C GLY A 430 35.08 7.65 -21.31
N LYS A 431 34.94 8.79 -22.00
CA LYS A 431 34.99 8.82 -23.46
C LYS A 431 36.37 8.42 -23.97
N GLN A 432 36.38 7.66 -25.07
CA GLN A 432 37.62 7.27 -25.76
C GLN A 432 38.67 6.67 -24.79
N GLY A 433 39.89 7.21 -24.76
CA GLY A 433 41.00 6.73 -23.94
C GLY A 433 41.10 7.31 -22.52
N TYR A 434 40.10 8.06 -22.03
CA TYR A 434 40.19 8.68 -20.70
C TYR A 434 40.38 7.63 -19.59
N ALA A 435 39.65 6.50 -19.68
CA ALA A 435 39.73 5.42 -18.71
C ALA A 435 41.06 4.64 -18.73
N THR A 436 41.95 4.90 -19.70
CA THR A 436 43.29 4.31 -19.80
C THR A 436 44.42 5.36 -19.76
N GLY A 437 44.06 6.65 -19.59
CA GLY A 437 44.96 7.80 -19.53
C GLY A 437 45.66 8.00 -18.18
N SER A 438 46.22 9.20 -17.97
CA SER A 438 46.93 9.60 -16.75
C SER A 438 46.05 9.57 -15.50
N GLU A 439 44.82 10.04 -15.63
CA GLU A 439 43.83 10.17 -14.57
C GLU A 439 43.42 8.79 -14.05
N SER A 440 43.34 7.80 -14.95
CA SER A 440 43.10 6.40 -14.61
C SER A 440 44.23 5.85 -13.74
N LYS A 441 45.49 6.03 -14.15
CA LYS A 441 46.65 5.61 -13.37
C LYS A 441 46.68 6.28 -11.99
N GLN A 442 46.39 7.58 -11.93
CA GLN A 442 46.35 8.32 -10.67
C GLN A 442 45.25 7.82 -9.74
N PHE A 443 44.05 7.55 -10.25
CA PHE A 443 42.95 6.99 -9.48
C PHE A 443 43.29 5.59 -8.95
N PHE A 444 43.59 4.63 -9.82
CA PHE A 444 43.77 3.24 -9.42
C PHE A 444 45.02 3.03 -8.55
N ASN A 445 46.13 3.72 -8.81
CA ASN A 445 47.33 3.64 -7.96
C ASN A 445 47.13 4.29 -6.58
N SER A 446 46.12 5.15 -6.43
CA SER A 446 45.81 5.80 -5.15
C SER A 446 44.92 4.98 -4.23
N ILE A 447 44.35 3.87 -4.72
CA ILE A 447 43.48 3.02 -3.92
C ILE A 447 44.31 2.37 -2.81
N GLN A 448 43.95 2.66 -1.57
CA GLN A 448 44.59 2.12 -0.39
C GLN A 448 43.52 1.52 0.51
N PHE A 449 43.64 0.22 0.77
CA PHE A 449 42.89 -0.47 1.81
C PHE A 449 43.58 -0.19 3.14
N LEU A 450 42.83 0.30 4.11
CA LEU A 450 43.39 0.62 5.42
C LEU A 450 43.28 -0.62 6.31
N PRO A 451 44.41 -1.21 6.77
CA PRO A 451 44.37 -2.40 7.60
C PRO A 451 43.66 -2.08 8.92
N LYS A 452 42.70 -2.91 9.28
CA LYS A 452 42.10 -2.89 10.61
C LYS A 452 42.73 -3.99 11.45
N GLY A 453 43.13 -3.64 12.67
CA GLY A 453 43.68 -4.59 13.63
C GLY A 453 42.69 -5.69 13.97
N GLN A 454 43.20 -6.81 14.50
CA GLN A 454 42.39 -7.89 15.07
C GLN A 454 42.25 -7.76 16.60
N ASN A 455 42.78 -6.67 17.19
CA ASN A 455 42.63 -6.38 18.61
C ASN A 455 41.16 -6.14 18.95
N ILE A 456 40.75 -6.58 20.14
CA ILE A 456 39.41 -6.35 20.63
C ILE A 456 39.24 -4.86 20.99
N VAL A 457 38.13 -4.26 20.58
CA VAL A 457 37.73 -2.89 20.89
C VAL A 457 36.31 -2.87 21.42
N GLU A 458 35.99 -1.90 22.29
CA GLU A 458 34.62 -1.63 22.68
C GLU A 458 33.92 -0.79 21.61
N TYR A 459 32.76 -1.24 21.17
CA TYR A 459 31.93 -0.57 20.18
C TYR A 459 30.58 -0.19 20.77
N SER A 460 30.10 1.01 20.42
CA SER A 460 28.72 1.45 20.66
C SER A 460 28.27 2.34 19.50
N PRO A 461 27.03 2.21 19.00
CA PRO A 461 26.49 3.14 18.01
C PRO A 461 26.53 4.60 18.48
N LYS A 462 26.52 5.55 17.54
CA LYS A 462 26.41 6.99 17.86
C LYS A 462 25.15 7.30 18.68
N THR A 463 24.04 6.61 18.40
CA THR A 463 22.78 6.72 19.14
C THR A 463 22.73 5.86 20.39
N LYS A 464 23.84 5.22 20.79
CA LYS A 464 23.90 4.23 21.88
C LYS A 464 22.96 3.06 21.61
N GLY A 465 22.14 2.63 22.57
CA GLY A 465 21.24 1.47 22.44
C GLY A 465 21.91 0.13 22.75
N PHE A 466 23.19 -0.05 22.43
CA PHE A 466 23.99 -1.16 22.94
C PHE A 466 25.49 -0.83 23.01
N ASN A 467 26.24 -1.61 23.78
CA ASN A 467 27.69 -1.70 23.68
C ASN A 467 28.14 -3.17 23.62
N VAL A 468 29.31 -3.43 23.02
CA VAL A 468 29.87 -4.77 22.88
C VAL A 468 31.36 -4.70 22.59
N LYS A 469 32.13 -5.71 23.01
CA LYS A 469 33.51 -5.88 22.57
C LYS A 469 33.58 -6.77 21.33
N VAL A 470 34.21 -6.27 20.26
CA VAL A 470 34.39 -6.98 18.99
C VAL A 470 35.80 -6.75 18.45
N PRO A 471 36.32 -7.59 17.53
CA PRO A 471 37.55 -7.27 16.80
C PRO A 471 37.49 -5.90 16.11
N ALA A 472 38.59 -5.16 16.10
CA ALA A 472 38.67 -3.82 15.51
C ALA A 472 38.35 -3.80 14.01
N ASN A 473 38.50 -4.94 13.33
CA ASN A 473 38.02 -5.16 11.97
C ASN A 473 36.51 -5.46 11.89
N TYR A 474 35.70 -4.55 12.43
CA TYR A 474 34.24 -4.61 12.34
C TYR A 474 33.68 -3.72 11.21
N SER A 475 32.46 -4.03 10.81
CA SER A 475 31.60 -3.24 9.94
C SER A 475 30.28 -2.96 10.66
N TYR A 476 29.79 -1.72 10.53
CA TYR A 476 28.51 -1.29 11.09
C TYR A 476 27.69 -0.57 10.03
N THR A 477 26.40 -0.85 9.99
CA THR A 477 25.43 -0.13 9.14
C THR A 477 24.19 0.22 9.96
N LYS A 478 23.71 1.46 9.82
CA LYS A 478 22.42 1.92 10.36
C LYS A 478 21.49 2.29 9.21
N ASN A 479 20.31 1.70 9.19
CA ASN A 479 19.27 1.97 8.20
C ASN A 479 18.37 3.11 8.71
N SER A 480 18.53 4.31 8.15
CA SER A 480 17.68 5.46 8.48
C SER A 480 16.39 5.44 7.65
N GLY A 481 15.27 5.87 8.23
CA GLY A 481 13.96 5.84 7.54
C GLY A 481 13.37 4.44 7.37
N SER A 482 13.79 3.47 8.18
CA SER A 482 13.20 2.14 8.22
C SER A 482 11.73 2.22 8.62
N SER A 483 10.88 1.41 7.98
CA SER A 483 9.44 1.33 8.28
C SER A 483 9.19 0.97 9.75
N GLN A 484 7.94 1.03 10.24
CA GLN A 484 7.55 0.65 11.61
C GLN A 484 8.08 -0.72 12.08
N ARG A 485 8.60 -1.57 11.18
CA ARG A 485 9.25 -2.86 11.48
C ARG A 485 10.50 -3.14 10.63
N GLY A 486 11.43 -3.95 11.15
CA GLY A 486 12.54 -4.54 10.42
C GLY A 486 13.93 -4.28 11.04
N LEU A 487 14.98 -4.68 10.33
CA LEU A 487 16.38 -4.52 10.76
C LEU A 487 16.83 -3.06 10.63
N VAL A 488 17.27 -2.47 11.74
CA VAL A 488 17.68 -1.06 11.82
C VAL A 488 19.18 -0.88 11.99
N GLU A 489 19.86 -1.81 12.64
CA GLU A 489 21.33 -1.78 12.78
C GLU A 489 21.94 -3.18 12.61
N ASP A 490 23.09 -3.22 11.95
CA ASP A 490 23.86 -4.44 11.69
C ASP A 490 25.35 -4.20 11.95
N LEU A 491 25.87 -4.79 13.03
CA LEU A 491 27.28 -4.83 13.38
C LEU A 491 27.81 -6.26 13.19
N TYR A 492 28.92 -6.42 12.50
CA TYR A 492 29.61 -7.70 12.38
C TYR A 492 31.11 -7.55 12.29
N ALA A 493 31.84 -8.58 12.73
CA ALA A 493 33.28 -8.68 12.63
C ALA A 493 33.71 -10.12 12.37
N TYR A 494 34.80 -10.29 11.62
CA TYR A 494 35.40 -11.60 11.36
C TYR A 494 36.88 -11.61 11.73
N ASN A 495 37.23 -12.49 12.65
CA ASN A 495 38.61 -12.80 12.99
C ASN A 495 39.07 -13.97 12.13
N SER A 496 39.86 -13.69 11.09
CA SER A 496 40.33 -14.69 10.13
C SER A 496 41.36 -15.65 10.73
N THR A 497 42.16 -15.21 11.72
CA THR A 497 43.17 -16.04 12.39
C THR A 497 42.53 -17.13 13.25
N GLN A 498 41.47 -16.77 13.99
CA GLN A 498 40.72 -17.71 14.84
C GLN A 498 39.52 -18.35 14.12
N LYS A 499 39.20 -17.87 12.91
CA LYS A 499 37.99 -18.19 12.14
C LYS A 499 36.71 -18.02 12.97
N GLN A 500 36.60 -16.86 13.61
CA GLN A 500 35.49 -16.52 14.50
C GLN A 500 34.69 -15.36 13.94
N PHE A 501 33.36 -15.51 13.94
CA PHE A 501 32.43 -14.48 13.53
C PHE A 501 31.70 -13.92 14.74
N TYR A 502 31.56 -12.59 14.79
CA TYR A 502 30.86 -11.87 15.84
C TYR A 502 29.83 -10.97 15.20
N GLY A 503 28.65 -10.83 15.80
CA GLY A 503 27.71 -9.82 15.31
C GLY A 503 26.60 -9.46 16.28
N VAL A 504 26.13 -8.23 16.12
CA VAL A 504 24.96 -7.68 16.80
C VAL A 504 24.02 -7.13 15.74
N LYS A 505 22.80 -7.66 15.68
CA LYS A 505 21.71 -7.12 14.86
C LYS A 505 20.65 -6.53 15.77
N HIS A 506 20.18 -5.33 15.44
CA HIS A 506 19.09 -4.66 16.13
C HIS A 506 17.95 -4.40 15.15
N ALA A 507 16.76 -4.87 15.50
CA ALA A 507 15.54 -4.69 14.73
C ALA A 507 14.43 -4.08 15.60
N VAL A 508 13.43 -3.48 14.95
CA VAL A 508 12.26 -2.91 15.64
C VAL A 508 10.95 -3.49 15.11
N TYR A 509 9.91 -3.46 15.94
CA TYR A 509 8.51 -3.65 15.52
C TYR A 509 7.58 -2.80 16.40
N ASN A 510 7.15 -1.68 15.85
CA ASN A 510 6.13 -0.80 16.43
C ASN A 510 4.74 -1.29 15.99
N ASP A 511 4.07 -2.03 16.87
CA ASP A 511 2.71 -2.54 16.66
C ASP A 511 1.75 -1.79 17.58
N PHE A 512 0.68 -1.25 17.00
CA PHE A 512 -0.31 -0.41 17.68
C PHE A 512 -1.64 -1.13 17.93
N GLU A 513 -1.77 -2.38 17.48
CA GLU A 513 -3.04 -3.13 17.52
C GLU A 513 -2.93 -4.48 18.24
N TYR A 514 -1.75 -5.08 18.25
CA TYR A 514 -1.55 -6.44 18.74
C TYR A 514 -0.25 -6.60 19.55
N LEU A 515 -0.31 -7.40 20.61
CA LEU A 515 0.85 -7.78 21.43
C LEU A 515 1.08 -9.29 21.31
N GLU A 516 2.22 -9.69 20.75
CA GLU A 516 2.56 -11.11 20.60
C GLU A 516 3.22 -11.67 21.86
N GLU A 517 3.12 -12.98 22.08
CA GLU A 517 3.76 -13.66 23.19
C GLU A 517 5.29 -13.72 23.05
N ASP A 518 6.04 -13.29 24.08
CA ASP A 518 7.50 -13.17 24.01
C ASP A 518 8.19 -14.53 23.80
N THR A 519 7.74 -15.57 24.51
CA THR A 519 8.27 -16.94 24.40
C THR A 519 8.06 -17.52 23.01
N PHE A 520 6.92 -17.22 22.38
CA PHE A 520 6.63 -17.62 21.01
C PHE A 520 7.58 -16.93 20.02
N GLU A 521 7.71 -15.60 20.12
CA GLU A 521 8.58 -14.84 19.21
C GLU A 521 10.05 -15.29 19.32
N LEU A 522 10.57 -15.40 20.54
CA LEU A 522 11.94 -15.84 20.79
C LEU A 522 12.21 -17.24 20.20
N ASN A 523 11.27 -18.17 20.37
CA ASN A 523 11.39 -19.51 19.78
C ASN A 523 11.32 -19.50 18.26
N LEU A 524 10.38 -18.73 17.69
CA LEU A 524 10.21 -18.66 16.24
C LEU A 524 11.42 -17.99 15.57
N PHE A 525 11.92 -16.90 16.14
CA PHE A 525 13.14 -16.25 15.67
C PHE A 525 14.35 -17.18 15.76
N SER A 526 14.62 -17.78 16.92
CA SER A 526 15.78 -18.68 17.04
C SER A 526 15.69 -19.89 16.10
N LYS A 527 14.49 -20.41 15.82
CA LYS A 527 14.26 -21.42 14.77
C LYS A 527 14.63 -20.90 13.39
N ASN A 528 14.11 -19.74 13.00
CA ASN A 528 14.34 -19.18 11.67
C ASN A 528 15.79 -18.71 11.47
N ILE A 529 16.42 -18.13 12.49
CA ILE A 529 17.83 -17.71 12.44
C ILE A 529 18.72 -18.92 12.17
N LEU A 530 18.59 -20.00 12.94
CA LEU A 530 19.39 -21.21 12.73
C LEU A 530 19.17 -21.81 11.33
N LYS A 531 17.90 -21.83 10.87
CA LYS A 531 17.56 -22.28 9.51
C LYS A 531 18.24 -21.42 8.44
N ASN A 532 18.14 -20.09 8.54
CA ASN A 532 18.68 -19.15 7.56
C ASN A 532 20.21 -19.18 7.48
N TYR A 533 20.88 -19.46 8.60
CA TYR A 533 22.34 -19.61 8.65
C TYR A 533 22.81 -21.04 8.33
N ASN A 534 21.91 -21.97 8.00
CA ASN A 534 22.19 -23.38 7.72
C ASN A 534 22.81 -24.18 8.89
N PHE A 535 22.35 -23.92 10.13
CA PHE A 535 22.71 -24.70 11.32
C PHE A 535 21.52 -25.57 11.76
N SER A 536 21.68 -26.89 11.71
CA SER A 536 20.57 -27.84 11.88
C SER A 536 20.86 -29.01 12.83
N GLU A 537 22.09 -29.15 13.32
CA GLU A 537 22.52 -30.27 14.16
C GLU A 537 22.67 -29.83 15.62
N ASN A 538 22.44 -30.75 16.58
CA ASN A 538 22.61 -30.51 18.01
C ASN A 538 21.96 -29.21 18.53
N ILE A 539 20.74 -28.94 18.08
CA ILE A 539 20.04 -27.69 18.41
C ILE A 539 19.65 -27.68 19.89
N SER A 540 20.02 -26.63 20.60
CA SER A 540 19.53 -26.33 21.95
C SER A 540 18.96 -24.92 22.01
N ARG A 541 17.88 -24.74 22.78
CA ARG A 541 17.22 -23.46 23.03
C ARG A 541 16.80 -23.41 24.49
N THR A 542 17.19 -22.34 25.17
CA THR A 542 16.85 -22.10 26.58
C THR A 542 16.28 -20.71 26.71
N LEU A 543 14.97 -20.63 27.01
CA LEU A 543 14.31 -19.39 27.40
C LEU A 543 14.78 -18.99 28.80
N THR A 544 15.09 -17.71 28.98
CA THR A 544 15.60 -17.16 30.24
C THR A 544 15.28 -15.67 30.35
N LYS A 545 15.69 -15.04 31.45
CA LYS A 545 15.74 -13.59 31.60
C LYS A 545 17.20 -13.19 31.81
N GLU A 546 17.69 -12.26 30.99
CA GLU A 546 19.05 -11.72 31.10
C GLU A 546 18.98 -10.20 30.92
N GLN A 547 19.75 -9.44 31.69
CA GLN A 547 19.64 -7.96 31.75
C GLN A 547 18.21 -7.47 32.05
N ASN A 548 17.45 -8.24 32.85
CA ASN A 548 16.03 -8.02 33.17
C ASN A 548 15.06 -8.08 31.98
N MET A 549 15.47 -8.65 30.84
CA MET A 549 14.67 -8.75 29.62
C MET A 549 14.41 -10.21 29.23
N PRO A 550 13.28 -10.52 28.57
CA PRO A 550 13.07 -11.82 27.94
C PRO A 550 14.19 -12.13 26.94
N CYS A 551 14.78 -13.32 27.08
CA CYS A 551 15.91 -13.74 26.25
C CYS A 551 15.79 -15.23 25.88
N VAL A 552 16.23 -15.60 24.68
CA VAL A 552 16.54 -16.99 24.34
C VAL A 552 18.03 -17.14 24.07
N LYS A 553 18.64 -18.12 24.74
CA LYS A 553 19.98 -18.63 24.42
C LYS A 553 19.81 -19.82 23.52
N PHE A 554 20.43 -19.83 22.35
CA PHE A 554 20.31 -20.93 21.42
C PHE A 554 21.63 -21.22 20.73
N TRP A 555 21.88 -22.49 20.46
CA TRP A 555 23.06 -22.91 19.73
C TRP A 555 22.76 -24.14 18.87
N ALA A 556 23.58 -24.32 17.85
CA ALA A 556 23.51 -25.47 16.95
C ALA A 556 24.84 -25.65 16.19
N LYS A 557 25.01 -26.81 15.57
CA LYS A 557 26.09 -27.12 14.64
C LYS A 557 25.58 -27.11 13.20
N ASN A 558 26.45 -26.75 12.26
CA ASN A 558 26.21 -26.98 10.84
C ASN A 558 26.89 -28.28 10.39
N LYS A 559 26.62 -28.70 9.15
CA LYS A 559 27.18 -29.94 8.56
C LYS A 559 28.71 -29.93 8.42
N THR A 560 29.35 -28.76 8.50
CA THR A 560 30.82 -28.62 8.45
C THR A 560 31.46 -28.65 9.84
N GLY A 561 30.67 -28.81 10.91
CA GLY A 561 31.15 -28.88 12.29
C GLY A 561 31.33 -27.53 13.00
N SER A 562 31.03 -26.41 12.34
CA SER A 562 31.03 -25.08 12.97
C SER A 562 29.86 -24.93 13.94
N ASN A 563 30.05 -24.13 14.97
CA ASN A 563 29.08 -23.90 16.04
C ASN A 563 28.53 -22.47 15.96
N PHE A 564 27.20 -22.33 15.99
CA PHE A 564 26.51 -21.05 16.12
C PHE A 564 26.02 -20.90 17.56
N TYR A 565 26.32 -19.78 18.20
CA TYR A 565 25.78 -19.38 19.50
C TYR A 565 25.03 -18.06 19.34
N GLY A 566 23.82 -17.95 19.87
CA GLY A 566 23.00 -16.75 19.80
C GLY A 566 22.31 -16.43 21.12
N LYS A 567 22.30 -15.15 21.47
CA LYS A 567 21.40 -14.56 22.48
C LYS A 567 20.47 -13.57 21.76
N LEU A 568 19.17 -13.80 21.85
CA LEU A 568 18.15 -12.91 21.31
C LEU A 568 17.33 -12.32 22.45
N PHE A 569 17.25 -10.99 22.50
CA PHE A 569 16.55 -10.21 23.53
C PHE A 569 15.36 -9.47 22.94
N ILE A 570 14.29 -9.33 23.74
CA ILE A 570 13.17 -8.41 23.48
C ILE A 570 13.20 -7.32 24.55
N LYS A 571 13.31 -6.04 24.13
CA LYS A 571 13.20 -4.84 24.98
C LYS A 571 12.11 -3.95 24.39
N GLY A 572 10.87 -4.12 24.82
CA GLY A 572 9.73 -3.41 24.22
C GLY A 572 9.63 -3.70 22.71
N ILE A 573 9.70 -2.65 21.89
CA ILE A 573 9.69 -2.75 20.42
C ILE A 573 11.04 -3.16 19.82
N HIS A 574 12.12 -3.22 20.61
CA HIS A 574 13.47 -3.52 20.15
C HIS A 574 13.82 -5.00 20.29
N TYR A 575 14.40 -5.57 19.24
CA TYR A 575 14.88 -6.94 19.19
C TYR A 575 16.39 -6.93 18.93
N TYR A 576 17.17 -7.51 19.82
CA TYR A 576 18.63 -7.57 19.71
C TYR A 576 19.10 -9.01 19.59
N LEU A 577 19.76 -9.34 18.47
CA LEU A 577 20.46 -10.61 18.28
C LEU A 577 21.96 -10.38 18.41
N ALA A 578 22.56 -10.87 19.50
CA ALA A 578 24.01 -11.04 19.61
C ALA A 578 24.36 -12.49 19.22
N TYR A 579 25.28 -12.68 18.28
CA TYR A 579 25.67 -14.01 17.81
C TYR A 579 27.19 -14.16 17.64
N PHE A 580 27.65 -15.40 17.85
CA PHE A 580 29.04 -15.81 17.75
C PHE A 580 29.13 -17.15 17.02
N ILE A 581 29.98 -17.25 16.00
CA ILE A 581 30.17 -18.47 15.20
C ILE A 581 31.65 -18.86 15.24
N SER A 582 31.93 -20.15 15.50
CA SER A 582 33.29 -20.66 15.66
C SER A 582 33.42 -22.12 15.22
N GLU A 583 34.53 -22.47 14.56
CA GLU A 583 34.89 -23.88 14.29
C GLU A 583 35.19 -24.66 15.58
N LYS A 584 35.73 -23.97 16.60
CA LYS A 584 35.95 -24.55 17.93
C LYS A 584 34.71 -24.38 18.80
N GLU A 585 34.43 -25.40 19.61
CA GLU A 585 33.39 -25.32 20.62
C GLU A 585 33.70 -24.18 21.61
N SER A 586 32.66 -23.48 22.03
CA SER A 586 32.72 -22.31 22.92
C SER A 586 31.52 -22.34 23.87
N ALA A 587 31.34 -21.29 24.66
CA ALA A 587 30.27 -21.15 25.62
C ALA A 587 29.74 -19.70 25.66
N PHE A 588 28.59 -19.52 26.31
CA PHE A 588 27.90 -18.22 26.41
C PHE A 588 28.55 -17.22 27.39
N ASP A 589 29.61 -17.64 28.07
CA ASP A 589 30.42 -16.88 29.04
C ASP A 589 31.73 -16.33 28.43
N ASN A 590 31.84 -16.34 27.10
CA ASN A 590 32.97 -15.72 26.40
C ASN A 590 32.94 -14.18 26.48
N GLU A 591 34.08 -13.52 26.18
CA GLU A 591 34.21 -12.06 26.29
C GLU A 591 33.19 -11.27 25.46
N PHE A 592 32.83 -11.76 24.27
CA PHE A 592 31.82 -11.13 23.42
C PHE A 592 30.44 -11.09 24.09
N PHE A 593 29.95 -12.22 24.57
CA PHE A 593 28.65 -12.29 25.23
C PHE A 593 28.62 -11.62 26.61
N ASN A 594 29.73 -11.62 27.36
CA ASN A 594 29.81 -10.96 28.66
C ASN A 594 29.91 -9.43 28.53
N SER A 595 30.46 -8.93 27.42
CA SER A 595 30.56 -7.49 27.17
C SER A 595 29.32 -6.88 26.52
N PHE A 596 28.47 -7.68 25.87
CA PHE A 596 27.23 -7.18 25.25
C PHE A 596 26.24 -6.66 26.29
N LYS A 597 25.97 -5.35 26.30
CA LYS A 597 24.90 -4.76 27.12
C LYS A 597 23.99 -3.88 26.29
N ILE A 598 22.69 -3.98 26.55
CA ILE A 598 21.68 -3.08 25.96
C ILE A 598 21.64 -1.82 26.83
N THR A 599 21.79 -0.65 26.20
CA THR A 599 21.85 0.65 26.87
C THR A 599 20.68 1.54 26.44
N ASP A 600 20.52 2.70 27.07
CA ASP A 600 19.53 3.69 26.65
C ASP A 600 20.04 4.50 25.44
N PHE A 601 19.13 5.03 24.62
CA PHE A 601 19.46 5.78 23.42
C PHE A 601 19.91 7.22 23.75
N GLU A 602 20.80 7.75 22.91
CA GLU A 602 21.21 9.16 22.91
C GLU A 602 20.67 9.85 21.65
N PHE A 603 20.01 10.99 21.83
CA PHE A 603 19.35 11.71 20.75
C PHE A 603 20.35 12.57 19.98
N ILE A 604 20.51 12.29 18.68
CA ILE A 604 21.46 13.00 17.82
C ILE A 604 20.88 14.27 17.18
N ASN A 605 19.56 14.48 17.30
CA ASN A 605 18.87 15.68 16.83
C ASN A 605 18.21 16.43 17.99
N PRO A 606 17.96 17.75 17.87
CA PRO A 606 17.32 18.53 18.92
C PRO A 606 15.85 18.15 19.10
N ILE A 607 15.44 17.96 20.36
CA ILE A 607 14.02 17.82 20.73
C ILE A 607 13.42 19.23 20.92
N LYS A 608 12.38 19.56 20.15
CA LYS A 608 11.73 20.88 20.15
C LYS A 608 10.22 20.76 20.18
N GLU A 609 9.54 21.77 20.69
CA GLU A 609 8.09 21.89 20.51
C GLU A 609 7.77 22.17 19.04
N ILE A 610 6.89 21.37 18.45
CA ILE A 610 6.34 21.52 17.12
C ILE A 610 4.81 21.70 17.20
N THR A 611 4.24 22.30 16.17
CA THR A 611 2.78 22.41 16.00
C THR A 611 2.39 21.72 14.72
N ASP A 612 1.48 20.74 14.81
CA ASP A 612 0.82 20.16 13.66
C ASP A 612 -0.47 20.93 13.37
N ASN A 613 -0.57 21.53 12.18
CA ASN A 613 -1.75 22.32 11.78
C ASN A 613 -2.78 21.50 11.00
N ASP A 614 -2.43 20.31 10.51
CA ASP A 614 -3.35 19.41 9.80
C ASP A 614 -4.17 18.58 10.79
N TYR A 615 -3.54 18.22 11.90
CA TYR A 615 -4.09 17.41 12.98
C TYR A 615 -4.27 18.25 14.25
N TYR A 616 -3.91 19.53 14.25
CA TYR A 616 -4.29 20.51 15.29
C TYR A 616 -3.82 20.17 16.71
N PHE A 617 -2.53 19.92 16.89
CA PHE A 617 -1.94 19.71 18.21
C PHE A 617 -0.53 20.30 18.33
N LYS A 618 -0.04 20.39 19.56
CA LYS A 618 1.36 20.70 19.88
C LYS A 618 2.00 19.50 20.58
N VAL A 619 3.30 19.29 20.32
CA VAL A 619 4.07 18.20 20.94
C VAL A 619 5.56 18.51 20.92
N LYS A 620 6.36 17.87 21.78
CA LYS A 620 7.81 17.82 21.67
C LYS A 620 8.23 16.66 20.77
N ASP A 621 9.02 16.96 19.74
CA ASP A 621 9.47 15.99 18.74
C ASP A 621 10.97 16.12 18.43
N GLU A 622 11.60 15.06 17.92
CA GLU A 622 13.00 15.03 17.49
C GLU A 622 13.10 15.56 16.05
N VAL A 623 13.40 16.84 15.89
CA VAL A 623 13.38 17.51 14.58
C VAL A 623 14.71 17.33 13.86
N THR A 624 14.67 16.69 12.68
CA THR A 624 15.85 16.59 11.81
C THR A 624 16.12 17.94 11.14
N VAL A 625 17.32 18.50 11.34
CA VAL A 625 17.73 19.81 10.78
C VAL A 625 18.82 19.62 9.73
N ASN A 626 18.48 18.95 8.62
CA ASN A 626 19.38 18.78 7.48
C ASN A 626 18.91 19.61 6.27
N ALA A 627 19.68 19.63 5.17
CA ALA A 627 19.30 20.41 3.99
C ALA A 627 17.97 19.94 3.37
N SER A 628 17.74 18.62 3.37
CA SER A 628 16.53 17.98 2.84
C SER A 628 15.28 18.39 3.64
N SER A 629 15.34 18.41 4.97
CA SER A 629 14.21 18.83 5.80
C SER A 629 13.86 20.31 5.58
N LYS A 630 14.87 21.19 5.49
CA LYS A 630 14.66 22.61 5.14
C LYS A 630 14.05 22.79 3.76
N PHE A 631 14.48 21.98 2.77
CA PHE A 631 13.90 21.99 1.43
C PHE A 631 12.41 21.57 1.47
N ASN A 632 12.09 20.48 2.16
CA ASN A 632 10.72 19.99 2.28
C ASN A 632 9.80 21.01 2.98
N GLU A 633 10.27 21.68 4.03
CA GLU A 633 9.54 22.76 4.69
C GLU A 633 9.22 23.91 3.71
N ALA A 634 10.22 24.34 2.92
CA ALA A 634 10.03 25.38 1.91
C ALA A 634 9.05 24.94 0.81
N TYR A 635 9.14 23.68 0.35
CA TYR A 635 8.23 23.10 -0.63
C TYR A 635 6.79 23.08 -0.13
N VAL A 636 6.52 22.59 1.09
CA VAL A 636 5.16 22.52 1.67
C VAL A 636 4.54 23.92 1.74
N LYS A 637 5.31 24.93 2.14
CA LYS A 637 4.83 26.32 2.19
C LYS A 637 4.37 26.85 0.81
N GLU A 638 5.17 26.59 -0.22
CA GLU A 638 4.85 27.01 -1.58
C GLU A 638 3.70 26.18 -2.17
N TYR A 639 3.64 24.88 -1.87
CA TYR A 639 2.56 23.97 -2.25
C TYR A 639 1.21 24.45 -1.71
N GLU A 640 1.13 24.80 -0.43
CA GLU A 640 -0.11 25.32 0.17
C GLU A 640 -0.54 26.67 -0.43
N THR A 641 0.41 27.46 -0.95
CA THR A 641 0.11 28.73 -1.63
C THR A 641 -0.36 28.51 -3.07
N ALA A 642 0.19 27.51 -3.75
CA ALA A 642 -0.10 27.20 -5.15
C ALA A 642 -1.34 26.31 -5.34
N LYS A 643 -1.66 25.47 -4.36
CA LYS A 643 -2.81 24.59 -4.42
C LYS A 643 -4.10 25.39 -4.44
N VAL A 644 -4.85 25.30 -5.52
CA VAL A 644 -6.19 25.88 -5.57
C VAL A 644 -7.10 25.12 -4.62
N LYS A 645 -7.58 25.87 -3.62
CA LYS A 645 -8.72 25.47 -2.82
C LYS A 645 -9.91 25.55 -3.76
N LYS A 646 -10.27 24.43 -4.38
CA LYS A 646 -11.61 24.33 -4.98
C LYS A 646 -12.58 24.80 -3.90
N ASP A 647 -13.55 25.62 -4.28
CA ASP A 647 -14.78 25.83 -3.50
C ASP A 647 -15.55 24.49 -3.48
N LYS A 648 -14.94 23.45 -2.92
CA LYS A 648 -15.69 22.34 -2.39
C LYS A 648 -16.58 22.99 -1.35
N VAL A 649 -17.89 22.78 -1.47
CA VAL A 649 -18.84 23.07 -0.40
C VAL A 649 -18.13 22.68 0.89
N VAL A 650 -17.82 23.69 1.70
CA VAL A 650 -16.96 23.54 2.86
C VAL A 650 -17.64 22.53 3.77
N SER A 651 -17.24 21.26 3.64
CA SER A 651 -17.72 20.15 4.44
C SER A 651 -16.94 20.09 5.75
N ASP A 652 -16.38 21.23 6.19
CA ASP A 652 -15.73 21.38 7.49
C ASP A 652 -16.70 21.05 8.62
N PHE A 653 -18.02 21.09 8.37
CA PHE A 653 -19.06 20.65 9.31
C PHE A 653 -19.21 19.12 9.37
N ASP A 654 -18.68 18.36 8.42
CA ASP A 654 -18.85 16.91 8.30
C ASP A 654 -17.76 16.11 9.03
N TYR A 655 -17.93 14.79 9.14
CA TYR A 655 -16.93 13.90 9.73
C TYR A 655 -15.67 13.82 8.86
N ARG A 656 -14.49 13.87 9.48
CA ARG A 656 -13.22 13.53 8.82
C ARG A 656 -12.36 12.71 9.77
N SER A 657 -11.59 11.77 9.23
CA SER A 657 -10.57 11.07 10.00
C SER A 657 -9.25 10.98 9.25
N GLY A 658 -8.18 10.76 10.00
CA GLY A 658 -6.84 10.62 9.47
C GLY A 658 -5.92 9.93 10.47
N ASN A 659 -4.90 9.27 9.96
CA ASN A 659 -3.85 8.64 10.77
C ASN A 659 -2.49 9.22 10.41
N LYS A 660 -1.63 9.43 11.40
CA LYS A 660 -0.27 9.93 11.21
C LYS A 660 0.65 9.30 12.23
N SER A 661 1.84 8.85 11.81
CA SER A 661 2.85 8.36 12.74
C SER A 661 4.02 9.35 12.83
N TYR A 662 4.47 9.60 14.05
CA TYR A 662 5.72 10.30 14.34
C TYR A 662 6.78 9.28 14.76
N TYR A 663 8.05 9.55 14.50
CA TYR A 663 9.13 8.66 14.88
C TYR A 663 10.41 9.40 15.26
N SER A 664 11.19 8.80 16.15
CA SER A 664 12.53 9.27 16.50
C SER A 664 13.60 8.61 15.62
N PRO A 665 14.40 9.35 14.83
CA PRO A 665 15.56 8.78 14.12
C PRO A 665 16.64 8.19 15.03
N SER A 666 16.66 8.62 16.30
CA SER A 666 17.62 8.14 17.28
C SER A 666 17.25 6.79 17.86
N SER A 667 16.00 6.62 18.33
CA SER A 667 15.54 5.36 18.94
C SER A 667 14.84 4.41 17.96
N ASN A 668 14.24 4.90 16.87
CA ASN A 668 13.29 4.17 16.00
C ASN A 668 11.97 3.78 16.70
N GLU A 669 11.64 4.48 17.79
CA GLU A 669 10.32 4.41 18.40
C GLU A 669 9.33 5.25 17.58
N TYR A 670 8.07 4.81 17.56
CA TYR A 670 6.98 5.49 16.86
C TYR A 670 5.80 5.78 17.81
N VAL A 671 5.11 6.90 17.55
CA VAL A 671 3.80 7.20 18.13
C VAL A 671 2.80 7.29 16.99
N ASN A 672 1.72 6.51 17.07
CA ASN A 672 0.61 6.62 16.12
C ASN A 672 -0.44 7.59 16.65
N ILE A 673 -0.94 8.46 15.76
CA ILE A 673 -1.95 9.45 16.05
C ILE A 673 -3.15 9.20 15.13
N THR A 674 -4.27 8.85 15.73
CA THR A 674 -5.58 8.84 15.07
C THR A 674 -6.25 10.18 15.35
N PHE A 675 -6.71 10.84 14.30
CA PHE A 675 -7.45 12.09 14.37
C PHE A 675 -8.85 11.86 13.84
N GLU A 676 -9.86 12.33 14.58
CA GLU A 676 -11.22 12.44 14.10
C GLU A 676 -11.77 13.84 14.34
N LYS A 677 -12.42 14.40 13.33
CA LYS A 677 -13.31 15.56 13.48
C LYS A 677 -14.73 15.02 13.33
N TYR A 678 -15.54 15.18 14.35
CA TYR A 678 -16.95 14.78 14.33
C TYR A 678 -17.80 15.78 13.57
N ASN A 679 -18.95 15.32 13.07
CA ASN A 679 -19.94 16.21 12.48
C ASN A 679 -20.40 17.26 13.51
N ASP A 680 -20.66 18.49 13.06
CA ASP A 680 -20.98 19.61 13.94
C ASP A 680 -22.25 19.38 14.79
N TYR A 681 -23.17 18.54 14.32
CA TYR A 681 -24.37 18.14 15.07
C TYR A 681 -24.19 16.85 15.90
N ASP A 682 -23.02 16.20 15.85
CA ASP A 682 -22.79 14.97 16.63
C ASP A 682 -22.86 15.25 18.14
N TYR A 683 -23.40 14.29 18.88
CA TYR A 683 -23.48 14.34 20.34
C TYR A 683 -23.18 12.99 20.98
N ARG A 684 -22.36 13.05 22.03
CA ARG A 684 -21.93 11.94 22.86
C ARG A 684 -22.28 12.24 24.30
N ASN A 685 -22.90 11.26 24.96
CA ASN A 685 -23.20 11.39 26.37
C ASN A 685 -21.90 11.29 27.18
N LEU A 686 -21.54 12.37 27.88
CA LEU A 686 -20.35 12.44 28.72
C LEU A 686 -20.32 11.34 29.80
N SER A 687 -21.48 10.91 30.32
CA SER A 687 -21.51 9.84 31.32
C SER A 687 -21.27 8.44 30.75
N GLU A 688 -21.36 8.28 29.43
CA GLU A 688 -21.23 6.97 28.74
C GLU A 688 -19.93 6.85 27.94
N ILE A 689 -19.24 7.97 27.67
CA ILE A 689 -18.08 8.01 26.78
C ILE A 689 -16.96 7.06 27.24
N ASP A 690 -16.71 7.00 28.55
CA ASP A 690 -15.80 6.07 29.22
C ASP A 690 -16.04 4.60 28.83
N GLN A 691 -17.31 4.19 28.87
CA GLN A 691 -17.72 2.82 28.58
C GLN A 691 -17.70 2.55 27.08
N SER A 692 -18.05 3.55 26.27
CA SER A 692 -17.97 3.48 24.81
C SER A 692 -16.54 3.24 24.33
N ILE A 693 -15.59 4.05 24.81
CA ILE A 693 -14.15 3.90 24.51
C ILE A 693 -13.66 2.52 24.97
N SER A 694 -13.95 2.14 26.21
CA SER A 694 -13.49 0.85 26.76
C SER A 694 -14.02 -0.35 25.97
N THR A 695 -15.28 -0.30 25.53
CA THR A 695 -15.91 -1.35 24.71
C THR A 695 -15.28 -1.39 23.33
N SER A 696 -15.06 -0.24 22.69
CA SER A 696 -14.42 -0.15 21.37
C SER A 696 -13.01 -0.74 21.38
N ILE A 697 -12.19 -0.36 22.36
CA ILE A 697 -10.82 -0.90 22.53
C ILE A 697 -10.85 -2.42 22.74
N LYS A 698 -11.72 -2.93 23.62
CA LYS A 698 -11.83 -4.38 23.89
C LYS A 698 -12.26 -5.17 22.65
N ASN A 699 -13.24 -4.66 21.90
CA ASN A 699 -13.73 -5.34 20.70
C ASN A 699 -12.69 -5.34 19.57
N THR A 700 -11.92 -4.25 19.44
CA THR A 700 -10.94 -4.09 18.35
C THR A 700 -9.63 -4.84 18.64
N THR A 701 -9.15 -4.79 19.88
CA THR A 701 -7.82 -5.33 20.25
C THR A 701 -7.88 -6.69 20.95
N GLY A 702 -8.94 -6.98 21.70
CA GLY A 702 -9.02 -8.12 22.61
C GLY A 702 -8.11 -8.01 23.86
N LEU A 703 -7.43 -6.87 24.06
CA LEU A 703 -6.47 -6.67 25.15
C LEU A 703 -7.11 -6.22 26.46
N LEU A 704 -6.41 -6.46 27.58
CA LEU A 704 -6.85 -6.02 28.90
C LEU A 704 -6.55 -4.53 29.09
N ILE A 705 -7.57 -3.76 29.47
CA ILE A 705 -7.45 -2.35 29.83
C ILE A 705 -7.08 -2.22 31.31
N THR A 706 -6.01 -1.49 31.62
CA THR A 706 -5.57 -1.19 32.98
C THR A 706 -5.17 0.29 33.13
N ASN A 707 -4.93 0.75 34.36
CA ASN A 707 -4.51 2.12 34.67
C ASN A 707 -5.39 3.19 34.00
N LYS A 708 -6.69 2.93 33.91
CA LYS A 708 -7.64 3.87 33.31
C LYS A 708 -7.73 5.13 34.18
N VAL A 709 -7.51 6.28 33.57
CA VAL A 709 -7.66 7.60 34.18
C VAL A 709 -8.43 8.50 33.24
N THR A 710 -9.44 9.18 33.75
CA THR A 710 -10.20 10.19 33.00
C THR A 710 -10.15 11.54 33.68
N SER A 711 -10.25 12.61 32.88
CA SER A 711 -10.33 13.97 33.40
C SER A 711 -11.06 14.87 32.42
N ASN A 712 -11.80 15.86 32.92
CA ASN A 712 -12.39 16.91 32.09
C ASN A 712 -11.96 18.26 32.68
N LYS A 713 -11.01 18.94 32.04
CA LYS A 713 -10.45 20.22 32.50
C LYS A 713 -10.29 21.16 31.32
N ASN A 714 -10.65 22.43 31.50
CA ASN A 714 -10.49 23.49 30.50
C ASN A 714 -11.09 23.13 29.12
N GLY A 715 -12.25 22.46 29.10
CA GLY A 715 -12.93 22.05 27.86
C GLY A 715 -12.25 20.90 27.10
N VAL A 716 -11.31 20.19 27.73
CA VAL A 716 -10.67 18.99 27.20
C VAL A 716 -11.03 17.80 28.08
N TYR A 717 -11.73 16.85 27.49
CA TYR A 717 -11.94 15.54 28.09
C TYR A 717 -10.78 14.61 27.67
N THR A 718 -10.15 13.97 28.63
CA THR A 718 -9.03 13.05 28.41
C THR A 718 -9.37 11.68 28.98
N TYR A 719 -9.12 10.64 28.20
CA TYR A 719 -9.15 9.24 28.61
C TYR A 719 -7.76 8.65 28.37
N SER A 720 -7.12 8.14 29.42
CA SER A 720 -5.83 7.47 29.33
C SER A 720 -5.93 6.05 29.87
N CYS A 721 -5.29 5.08 29.22
CA CYS A 721 -5.20 3.73 29.72
C CYS A 721 -3.97 2.99 29.19
N THR A 722 -3.66 1.87 29.83
CA THR A 722 -2.63 0.93 29.36
C THR A 722 -3.29 -0.35 28.86
N LEU A 723 -2.95 -0.78 27.64
CA LEU A 723 -3.34 -2.06 27.07
C LEU A 723 -2.26 -3.11 27.34
N LYS A 724 -2.66 -4.29 27.83
CA LYS A 724 -1.74 -5.38 28.16
C LYS A 724 -2.26 -6.77 27.78
N ASP A 725 -1.32 -7.69 27.59
CA ASP A 725 -1.54 -9.14 27.56
C ASP A 725 -0.63 -9.78 28.62
N THR A 726 -1.07 -10.87 29.26
CA THR A 726 -0.29 -11.57 30.29
C THR A 726 0.88 -12.38 29.73
N ALA A 727 0.90 -12.65 28.42
CA ALA A 727 1.90 -13.48 27.74
C ALA A 727 3.11 -12.68 27.20
N THR A 728 3.15 -11.36 27.42
CA THR A 728 4.23 -10.48 26.95
C THR A 728 4.63 -9.45 27.99
N SER A 729 5.89 -9.06 27.95
CA SER A 729 6.44 -7.93 28.70
C SER A 729 6.12 -6.57 28.06
N ARG A 730 5.43 -6.52 26.92
CA ARG A 730 5.04 -5.27 26.25
C ARG A 730 3.67 -4.77 26.68
N MET A 731 3.49 -3.46 26.58
CA MET A 731 2.24 -2.76 26.81
C MET A 731 2.06 -1.66 25.76
N MET A 732 0.86 -1.12 25.62
CA MET A 732 0.61 0.09 24.84
C MET A 732 0.01 1.17 25.74
N ASP A 733 0.59 2.36 25.73
CA ASP A 733 0.02 3.54 26.37
C ASP A 733 -0.91 4.23 25.36
N VAL A 734 -2.17 4.40 25.75
CA VAL A 734 -3.22 5.01 24.92
C VAL A 734 -3.74 6.25 25.63
N LYS A 735 -3.74 7.38 24.93
CA LYS A 735 -4.41 8.60 25.40
C LYS A 735 -5.33 9.13 24.32
N ILE A 736 -6.57 9.39 24.71
CA ILE A 736 -7.62 9.95 23.86
C ILE A 736 -8.02 11.29 24.43
N PHE A 737 -7.98 12.32 23.59
CA PHE A 737 -8.37 13.68 23.92
C PHE A 737 -9.57 14.05 23.09
N PHE A 738 -10.60 14.59 23.72
CA PHE A 738 -11.74 15.22 23.07
C PHE A 738 -11.73 16.71 23.41
N LYS A 739 -11.65 17.55 22.39
CA LYS A 739 -11.74 19.01 22.52
C LYS A 739 -12.65 19.54 21.42
N ASN A 740 -13.73 20.21 21.82
CA ASN A 740 -14.78 20.65 20.90
C ASN A 740 -15.31 19.49 20.04
N GLY A 741 -15.20 19.60 18.71
CA GLY A 741 -15.61 18.58 17.75
C GLY A 741 -14.50 17.62 17.32
N VAL A 742 -13.36 17.60 18.01
CA VAL A 742 -12.16 16.87 17.59
C VAL A 742 -11.76 15.84 18.64
N MET A 743 -11.37 14.65 18.17
CA MET A 743 -10.71 13.62 18.93
C MET A 743 -9.30 13.35 18.40
N HIS A 744 -8.36 13.22 19.34
CA HIS A 744 -7.02 12.72 19.10
C HIS A 744 -6.80 11.49 19.94
N GLU A 745 -6.50 10.36 19.31
CA GLU A 745 -5.98 9.18 20.00
C GLU A 745 -4.50 9.06 19.67
N ILE A 746 -3.67 8.97 20.70
CA ILE A 746 -2.24 8.69 20.58
C ILE A 746 -1.92 7.35 21.23
N ILE A 747 -1.19 6.51 20.51
CA ILE A 747 -0.80 5.17 20.95
C ILE A 747 0.71 5.00 20.81
N ALA A 748 1.34 4.50 21.88
CA ALA A 748 2.76 4.17 21.90
C ALA A 748 3.00 2.81 22.58
N PRO A 749 3.59 1.81 21.88
CA PRO A 749 4.04 0.58 22.51
C PRO A 749 5.31 0.80 23.35
N TYR A 750 5.42 0.10 24.48
CA TYR A 750 6.57 0.19 25.38
C TYR A 750 6.80 -1.10 26.18
N ASP A 751 7.94 -1.17 26.89
CA ASP A 751 8.29 -2.28 27.77
C ASP A 751 7.74 -2.08 29.20
N SER A 752 6.99 -3.04 29.71
CA SER A 752 6.34 -2.96 31.03
C SER A 752 7.29 -2.85 32.21
N ILE A 753 8.54 -3.31 32.09
CA ILE A 753 9.54 -3.26 33.15
C ILE A 753 10.20 -1.88 33.20
N ILE A 754 10.41 -1.28 32.02
CA ILE A 754 11.17 -0.03 31.86
C ILE A 754 10.25 1.20 31.92
N GLY A 755 9.02 1.05 31.44
CA GLY A 755 8.09 2.15 31.19
C GLY A 755 8.45 2.97 29.95
N LEU A 756 7.64 3.99 29.65
CA LEU A 756 7.97 5.00 28.64
C LEU A 756 9.24 5.77 29.04
N ARG A 757 10.18 5.92 28.11
CA ARG A 757 11.42 6.70 28.28
C ARG A 757 11.71 7.55 27.04
N GLY A 758 12.72 8.42 27.18
CA GLY A 758 13.26 9.21 26.08
C GLY A 758 12.20 10.03 25.33
N TRP A 759 12.35 10.06 23.99
CA TRP A 759 11.49 10.81 23.08
C TRP A 759 10.03 10.39 23.20
N THR A 760 9.72 9.09 23.26
CA THR A 760 8.32 8.63 23.32
C THR A 760 7.61 9.14 24.57
N LYS A 761 8.30 9.13 25.73
CA LYS A 761 7.76 9.71 26.98
C LYS A 761 7.49 11.20 26.83
N ASP A 762 8.45 11.95 26.31
CA ASP A 762 8.32 13.40 26.15
C ASP A 762 7.22 13.76 25.13
N PHE A 763 7.10 13.00 24.03
CA PHE A 763 6.06 13.13 23.03
C PHE A 763 4.67 12.91 23.65
N MET A 764 4.47 11.74 24.29
CA MET A 764 3.20 11.37 24.92
C MET A 764 2.81 12.30 26.09
N ALA A 765 3.79 12.90 26.78
CA ALA A 765 3.54 13.80 27.91
C ALA A 765 3.30 15.26 27.49
N SER A 766 3.86 15.71 26.37
CA SER A 766 3.73 17.08 25.88
C SER A 766 2.57 17.26 24.90
N PHE A 767 1.97 16.17 24.41
CA PHE A 767 0.84 16.22 23.49
C PHE A 767 -0.31 17.06 24.05
N THR A 768 -0.63 18.14 23.34
CA THR A 768 -1.68 19.08 23.72
C THR A 768 -2.54 19.42 22.51
N PRO A 769 -3.85 19.10 22.52
CA PRO A 769 -4.76 19.54 21.47
C PRO A 769 -4.76 21.07 21.35
N LYS A 770 -4.59 21.58 20.14
CA LYS A 770 -4.60 23.01 19.87
C LYS A 770 -5.98 23.58 20.19
N ASP A 771 -6.04 24.83 20.63
CA ASP A 771 -7.31 25.54 20.65
C ASP A 771 -7.75 25.83 19.21
N THR A 772 -8.91 25.30 18.84
CA THR A 772 -9.38 25.33 17.46
C THR A 772 -10.84 25.75 17.40
N VAL A 773 -11.16 26.50 16.35
CA VAL A 773 -12.54 26.81 15.94
C VAL A 773 -13.18 25.68 15.13
N ILE A 774 -12.48 24.55 14.94
CA ILE A 774 -12.96 23.45 14.08
C ILE A 774 -13.81 22.46 14.90
N GLY A 775 -15.01 22.19 14.41
CA GLY A 775 -15.97 21.30 15.06
C GLY A 775 -16.61 21.91 16.31
N LYS A 776 -17.84 21.48 16.59
CA LYS A 776 -18.60 21.90 17.78
C LYS A 776 -18.48 20.89 18.91
N ASN A 777 -18.59 21.34 20.15
CA ASN A 777 -18.53 20.49 21.34
C ASN A 777 -19.47 19.27 21.22
N ILE A 778 -18.91 18.06 21.20
CA ILE A 778 -19.71 16.83 21.08
C ILE A 778 -20.43 16.45 22.37
N PHE A 779 -20.13 17.08 23.50
CA PHE A 779 -20.83 16.80 24.76
C PHE A 779 -22.07 17.68 24.97
N GLU A 780 -22.36 18.57 24.02
CA GLU A 780 -23.55 19.41 23.99
C GLU A 780 -24.59 18.83 23.03
N ASN A 781 -25.83 18.66 23.50
CA ASN A 781 -26.92 18.20 22.64
C ASN A 781 -27.34 19.34 21.68
N LYS A 782 -27.14 19.12 20.38
CA LYS A 782 -27.42 20.10 19.31
C LYS A 782 -28.57 19.67 18.41
N PHE A 783 -29.38 18.70 18.83
CA PHE A 783 -30.43 18.12 18.00
C PHE A 783 -31.52 19.13 17.62
N SER A 784 -32.01 19.94 18.56
CA SER A 784 -32.91 21.06 18.27
C SER A 784 -32.37 22.05 17.23
N THR A 785 -31.04 22.26 17.21
CA THR A 785 -30.39 23.12 16.20
C THR A 785 -30.40 22.44 14.83
N LEU A 786 -30.10 21.13 14.77
CA LEU A 786 -30.22 20.35 13.53
C LEU A 786 -31.63 20.46 12.94
N LEU A 787 -32.67 20.24 13.75
CA LEU A 787 -34.07 20.31 13.32
C LEU A 787 -34.45 21.70 12.80
N LYS A 788 -33.99 22.76 13.47
CA LYS A 788 -34.19 24.14 13.01
C LYS A 788 -33.49 24.38 11.67
N ASP A 789 -32.26 23.89 11.53
CA ASP A 789 -31.43 24.11 10.34
C ASP A 789 -31.97 23.34 9.12
N LEU A 790 -32.55 22.15 9.32
CA LEU A 790 -33.30 21.41 8.28
C LEU A 790 -34.47 22.21 7.71
N CYS A 791 -35.10 23.07 8.52
CA CYS A 791 -36.19 23.96 8.11
C CYS A 791 -35.72 25.37 7.72
N SER A 792 -34.42 25.64 7.70
CA SER A 792 -33.89 26.99 7.47
C SER A 792 -34.21 27.48 6.06
N ASN A 793 -34.51 28.77 5.91
CA ASN A 793 -34.61 29.42 4.60
C ASN A 793 -33.23 29.61 3.94
N ASP A 794 -32.15 29.60 4.72
CA ASP A 794 -30.78 29.62 4.22
C ASP A 794 -30.44 28.27 3.58
N THR A 795 -30.30 28.25 2.26
CA THR A 795 -30.02 27.05 1.47
C THR A 795 -28.72 26.36 1.87
N VAL A 796 -27.68 27.11 2.28
CA VAL A 796 -26.40 26.52 2.72
C VAL A 796 -26.56 25.83 4.06
N VAL A 797 -27.21 26.50 5.03
CA VAL A 797 -27.48 25.91 6.36
C VAL A 797 -28.34 24.65 6.22
N ARG A 798 -29.40 24.73 5.40
CA ARG A 798 -30.30 23.59 5.13
C ARG A 798 -29.57 22.43 4.47
N GLN A 799 -28.73 22.69 3.45
CA GLN A 799 -27.95 21.65 2.78
C GLN A 799 -26.97 20.97 3.75
N ARG A 800 -26.29 21.73 4.62
CA ARG A 800 -25.40 21.17 5.66
C ARG A 800 -26.16 20.23 6.59
N ALA A 801 -27.30 20.67 7.11
CA ALA A 801 -28.13 19.85 7.99
C ALA A 801 -28.62 18.56 7.31
N ASN A 802 -29.07 18.65 6.05
CA ASN A 802 -29.49 17.48 5.26
C ASN A 802 -28.34 16.48 5.10
N THR A 803 -27.16 16.94 4.68
CA THR A 803 -25.98 16.10 4.51
C THR A 803 -25.54 15.47 5.84
N SER A 804 -25.50 16.24 6.92
CA SER A 804 -25.17 15.73 8.26
C SER A 804 -26.10 14.59 8.69
N LEU A 805 -27.41 14.78 8.53
CA LEU A 805 -28.41 13.78 8.93
C LEU A 805 -28.24 12.46 8.16
N LEU A 806 -27.95 12.53 6.86
CA LEU A 806 -27.77 11.35 6.01
C LEU A 806 -26.45 10.61 6.30
N ASN A 807 -25.37 11.34 6.61
CA ASN A 807 -24.03 10.75 6.64
C ASN A 807 -23.51 10.41 8.04
N SER A 808 -23.92 11.13 9.09
CA SER A 808 -23.13 11.19 10.33
C SER A 808 -23.90 11.23 11.64
N ILE A 809 -25.20 11.52 11.65
CA ILE A 809 -25.94 11.70 12.91
C ILE A 809 -26.60 10.40 13.37
N SER A 810 -26.08 9.86 14.47
CA SER A 810 -26.73 8.78 15.22
C SER A 810 -27.83 9.34 16.13
N MET A 811 -28.99 8.67 16.17
CA MET A 811 -30.10 9.10 17.04
C MET A 811 -29.90 8.63 18.48
N ASN A 812 -30.03 9.55 19.43
CA ASN A 812 -29.88 9.29 20.86
C ASN A 812 -31.24 9.36 21.57
N LYS A 813 -31.42 8.58 22.64
CA LYS A 813 -32.63 8.63 23.48
C LYS A 813 -32.90 10.02 24.07
N ALA A 814 -31.86 10.84 24.28
CA ALA A 814 -31.99 12.22 24.74
C ALA A 814 -32.76 13.13 23.76
N TYR A 815 -32.87 12.75 22.49
CA TYR A 815 -33.53 13.55 21.45
C TYR A 815 -35.04 13.35 21.39
N VAL A 816 -35.57 12.33 22.08
CA VAL A 816 -36.94 11.83 21.87
C VAL A 816 -38.00 12.93 22.04
N ASP A 817 -37.90 13.75 23.08
CA ASP A 817 -38.93 14.77 23.35
C ASP A 817 -38.92 15.90 22.31
N GLU A 818 -37.73 16.33 21.89
CA GLU A 818 -37.55 17.32 20.81
C GLU A 818 -38.01 16.76 19.46
N PHE A 819 -37.65 15.51 19.16
CA PHE A 819 -38.05 14.81 17.95
C PHE A 819 -39.56 14.69 17.83
N VAL A 820 -40.23 14.18 18.88
CA VAL A 820 -41.70 13.99 18.90
C VAL A 820 -42.41 15.33 18.73
N LYS A 821 -41.92 16.38 19.38
CA LYS A 821 -42.47 17.74 19.23
C LYS A 821 -42.32 18.24 17.78
N PHE A 822 -41.17 18.01 17.15
CA PHE A 822 -40.88 18.49 15.80
C PHE A 822 -41.69 17.75 14.72
N ILE A 823 -41.72 16.42 14.75
CA ILE A 823 -42.46 15.66 13.73
C ILE A 823 -43.99 15.89 13.83
N GLY A 824 -44.48 16.33 14.99
CA GLY A 824 -45.87 16.75 15.18
C GLY A 824 -46.15 18.22 14.82
N SER A 825 -45.14 19.01 14.45
CA SER A 825 -45.29 20.43 14.11
C SER A 825 -45.53 20.64 12.61
N LYS A 826 -45.98 21.86 12.25
CA LYS A 826 -46.11 22.26 10.84
C LYS A 826 -44.74 22.41 10.15
N ASP A 827 -43.66 22.56 10.91
CA ASP A 827 -42.31 22.81 10.38
C ASP A 827 -41.74 21.60 9.65
N LEU A 828 -42.23 20.39 9.96
CA LEU A 828 -41.84 19.17 9.25
C LEU A 828 -42.07 19.28 7.73
N SER A 829 -43.09 20.02 7.29
CA SER A 829 -43.37 20.24 5.87
C SER A 829 -42.29 21.04 5.13
N ASN A 830 -41.43 21.76 5.87
CA ASN A 830 -40.31 22.51 5.32
C ASN A 830 -39.05 21.64 5.10
N VAL A 831 -39.07 20.39 5.58
CA VAL A 831 -37.97 19.42 5.42
C VAL A 831 -38.15 18.64 4.12
N ASN A 832 -37.07 18.44 3.37
CA ASN A 832 -37.13 17.63 2.15
C ASN A 832 -37.51 16.16 2.43
N GLU A 833 -37.93 15.44 1.39
CA GLU A 833 -38.43 14.07 1.54
C GLU A 833 -37.37 13.10 2.07
N ASP A 834 -36.14 13.14 1.56
CA ASP A 834 -35.04 12.27 2.01
C ASP A 834 -34.72 12.43 3.50
N SER A 835 -34.66 13.67 4.00
CA SER A 835 -34.40 13.93 5.42
C SER A 835 -35.57 13.51 6.28
N ARG A 836 -36.83 13.66 5.81
CA ARG A 836 -38.02 13.14 6.50
C ARG A 836 -37.96 11.60 6.58
N ALA A 837 -37.64 10.94 5.47
CA ALA A 837 -37.47 9.49 5.41
C ALA A 837 -36.42 9.02 6.43
N GLN A 838 -35.25 9.66 6.44
CA GLN A 838 -34.17 9.33 7.36
C GLN A 838 -34.55 9.58 8.83
N LEU A 839 -35.23 10.70 9.13
CA LEU A 839 -35.77 10.99 10.47
C LEU A 839 -36.76 9.91 10.93
N PHE A 840 -37.66 9.47 10.05
CA PHE A 840 -38.65 8.45 10.37
C PHE A 840 -38.04 7.07 10.62
N VAL A 841 -37.08 6.66 9.79
CA VAL A 841 -36.34 5.41 9.99
C VAL A 841 -35.54 5.47 11.29
N ASN A 842 -34.73 6.52 11.47
CA ASN A 842 -33.83 6.62 12.61
C ASN A 842 -34.56 6.89 13.93
N GLY A 843 -35.76 7.47 13.92
CA GLY A 843 -36.52 7.72 15.15
C GLY A 843 -36.79 6.44 15.95
N GLY A 844 -36.91 5.30 15.26
CA GLY A 844 -37.03 3.98 15.87
C GLY A 844 -35.85 3.55 16.74
N THR A 845 -34.63 4.01 16.42
CA THR A 845 -33.41 3.61 17.11
C THR A 845 -33.21 4.33 18.45
N MET A 846 -34.04 5.35 18.75
CA MET A 846 -34.05 6.05 20.04
C MET A 846 -34.64 5.23 21.20
N ASN A 847 -35.22 4.06 20.91
CA ASN A 847 -35.76 3.12 21.91
C ASN A 847 -36.80 3.75 22.86
N SER A 848 -37.77 4.51 22.32
CA SER A 848 -38.85 5.14 23.10
C SER A 848 -40.22 4.99 22.47
N ASN A 849 -41.19 4.50 23.24
CA ASN A 849 -42.60 4.37 22.80
C ASN A 849 -43.29 5.72 22.53
N LYS A 850 -42.70 6.86 22.93
CA LYS A 850 -43.27 8.19 22.68
C LYS A 850 -43.44 8.52 21.18
N ILE A 851 -42.71 7.85 20.29
CA ILE A 851 -42.80 8.07 18.83
C ILE A 851 -44.02 7.39 18.19
N ILE A 852 -44.64 6.41 18.87
CA ILE A 852 -45.67 5.54 18.27
C ILE A 852 -46.91 6.35 17.86
N GLU A 853 -47.43 7.21 18.74
CA GLU A 853 -48.63 8.01 18.45
C GLU A 853 -48.41 9.06 17.35
N PRO A 854 -47.30 9.82 17.35
CA PRO A 854 -46.93 10.67 16.21
C PRO A 854 -46.86 9.90 14.88
N TYR A 855 -46.24 8.72 14.87
CA TYR A 855 -46.11 7.92 13.64
C TYR A 855 -47.48 7.45 13.14
N LYS A 856 -48.39 7.04 14.04
CA LYS A 856 -49.77 6.71 13.65
C LYS A 856 -50.50 7.87 12.98
N ASN A 857 -50.31 9.09 13.49
CA ASN A 857 -50.96 10.28 12.94
C ASN A 857 -50.36 10.67 11.58
N LEU A 858 -49.03 10.70 11.48
CA LEU A 858 -48.33 11.02 10.23
C LEU A 858 -48.58 9.97 9.14
N TYR A 859 -48.67 8.69 9.50
CA TYR A 859 -48.98 7.62 8.56
C TYR A 859 -50.33 7.81 7.87
N LYS A 860 -51.34 8.30 8.60
CA LYS A 860 -52.66 8.65 8.05
C LYS A 860 -52.63 9.93 7.21
N GLN A 861 -51.67 10.81 7.45
CA GLN A 861 -51.53 12.07 6.73
C GLN A 861 -50.82 11.87 5.39
N TYR A 862 -49.73 11.09 5.35
CA TYR A 862 -48.88 10.86 4.17
C TYR A 862 -49.43 9.78 3.22
N THR A 863 -50.70 9.89 2.85
CA THR A 863 -51.32 8.98 1.86
C THR A 863 -50.85 9.26 0.43
N ASP A 864 -50.19 10.40 0.20
CA ASP A 864 -49.58 10.83 -1.05
C ASP A 864 -48.12 10.35 -1.23
N SER A 865 -47.52 9.77 -0.19
CA SER A 865 -46.13 9.30 -0.21
C SER A 865 -45.98 7.93 0.48
N PHE A 866 -46.13 6.86 -0.31
CA PHE A 866 -45.93 5.48 0.14
C PHE A 866 -44.51 5.21 0.66
N TYR A 867 -43.50 5.88 0.09
CA TYR A 867 -42.11 5.77 0.56
C TYR A 867 -41.96 6.21 2.03
N LEU A 868 -42.42 7.41 2.38
CA LEU A 868 -42.41 7.88 3.78
C LEU A 868 -43.23 6.99 4.73
N GLN A 869 -44.36 6.42 4.27
CA GLN A 869 -45.12 5.45 5.03
C GLN A 869 -44.29 4.19 5.37
N LEU A 870 -43.55 3.65 4.40
CA LEU A 870 -42.62 2.54 4.63
C LEU A 870 -41.48 2.90 5.59
N CYS A 871 -40.92 4.10 5.49
CA CYS A 871 -39.90 4.59 6.42
C CYS A 871 -40.39 4.66 7.87
N MET A 872 -41.64 5.13 8.09
CA MET A 872 -42.26 5.12 9.42
C MET A 872 -42.48 3.70 9.96
N LEU A 873 -42.91 2.77 9.10
CA LEU A 873 -43.04 1.36 9.45
C LEU A 873 -41.69 0.76 9.85
N LYS A 874 -40.61 1.04 9.09
CA LYS A 874 -39.26 0.61 9.46
C LYS A 874 -38.81 1.18 10.80
N GLY A 875 -39.08 2.45 11.05
CA GLY A 875 -38.83 3.09 12.34
C GLY A 875 -39.60 2.41 13.50
N LEU A 876 -40.88 2.05 13.31
CA LEU A 876 -41.62 1.28 14.32
C LEU A 876 -41.00 -0.10 14.57
N ALA A 877 -40.51 -0.78 13.52
CA ALA A 877 -39.84 -2.07 13.64
C ALA A 877 -38.52 -1.97 14.45
N TYR A 878 -37.76 -0.88 14.30
CA TYR A 878 -36.52 -0.67 15.06
C TYR A 878 -36.72 -0.51 16.57
N LEU A 879 -37.91 -0.11 17.05
CA LEU A 879 -38.19 0.00 18.49
C LEU A 879 -38.17 -1.34 19.23
N LYS A 880 -38.49 -2.45 18.55
CA LYS A 880 -38.51 -3.81 19.12
C LYS A 880 -39.36 -3.93 20.41
N THR A 881 -40.54 -3.29 20.45
CA THR A 881 -41.50 -3.38 21.57
C THR A 881 -42.84 -4.01 21.17
N PRO A 882 -43.59 -4.67 22.08
CA PRO A 882 -44.91 -5.24 21.76
C PRO A 882 -45.88 -4.21 21.18
N THR A 883 -45.94 -3.01 21.76
CA THR A 883 -46.84 -1.92 21.31
C THR A 883 -46.46 -1.39 19.92
N SER A 884 -45.17 -1.24 19.61
CA SER A 884 -44.72 -0.76 18.30
C SER A 884 -45.01 -1.77 17.19
N PHE A 885 -44.80 -3.06 17.45
CA PHE A 885 -45.11 -4.14 16.50
C PHE A 885 -46.62 -4.28 16.27
N GLN A 886 -47.43 -4.19 17.33
CA GLN A 886 -48.88 -4.16 17.18
C GLN A 886 -49.32 -2.95 16.33
N THR A 887 -48.71 -1.79 16.54
CA THR A 887 -48.99 -0.58 15.76
C THR A 887 -48.56 -0.73 14.31
N PHE A 888 -47.36 -1.26 14.04
CA PHE A 888 -46.88 -1.59 12.71
C PHE A 888 -47.90 -2.43 11.95
N ASN A 889 -48.35 -3.53 12.57
CA ASN A 889 -49.29 -4.46 11.95
C ASN A 889 -50.66 -3.81 11.68
N ASN A 890 -51.15 -2.98 12.60
CA ASN A 890 -52.41 -2.28 12.40
C ASN A 890 -52.32 -1.24 11.27
N LEU A 891 -51.21 -0.50 11.18
CA LEU A 891 -51.04 0.55 10.16
C LEU A 891 -50.95 -0.05 8.76
N ILE A 892 -50.05 -1.02 8.56
CA ILE A 892 -49.81 -1.64 7.25
C ILE A 892 -51.04 -2.39 6.70
N LEU A 893 -51.90 -2.91 7.58
CA LEU A 893 -53.14 -3.59 7.22
C LEU A 893 -54.30 -2.64 6.90
N ASN A 894 -54.33 -1.47 7.55
CA ASN A 894 -55.38 -0.48 7.31
C ASN A 894 -55.13 0.29 6.00
N GLU A 895 -53.89 0.68 5.75
CA GLU A 895 -53.47 1.38 4.54
C GLU A 895 -52.16 0.75 4.07
N THR A 896 -52.14 0.03 2.96
CA THR A 896 -50.93 -0.68 2.49
C THR A 896 -50.17 0.19 1.48
N PRO A 897 -48.93 0.63 1.77
CA PRO A 897 -48.16 1.47 0.85
C PRO A 897 -47.66 0.68 -0.37
N LEU A 898 -47.96 1.11 -1.60
CA LEU A 898 -47.53 0.39 -2.81
C LEU A 898 -46.45 1.19 -3.57
N VAL A 899 -45.18 0.79 -3.46
CA VAL A 899 -44.03 1.55 -4.02
C VAL A 899 -43.53 1.02 -5.36
N GLY A 900 -43.99 -0.15 -5.80
CA GLY A 900 -43.61 -0.79 -7.05
C GLY A 900 -42.26 -1.52 -7.01
N GLU A 901 -41.58 -1.55 -5.86
CA GLU A 901 -40.25 -2.14 -5.71
C GLU A 901 -40.15 -3.11 -4.51
N VAL A 902 -39.92 -4.39 -4.81
CA VAL A 902 -39.80 -5.48 -3.82
C VAL A 902 -38.66 -5.23 -2.82
N SER A 903 -37.57 -4.60 -3.25
CA SER A 903 -36.36 -4.37 -2.44
C SER A 903 -36.65 -3.47 -1.24
N ILE A 904 -37.44 -2.39 -1.43
CA ILE A 904 -37.81 -1.42 -0.40
C ILE A 904 -38.68 -2.09 0.66
N VAL A 905 -39.66 -2.89 0.23
CA VAL A 905 -40.52 -3.64 1.17
C VAL A 905 -39.70 -4.67 1.94
N SER A 906 -38.80 -5.38 1.26
CA SER A 906 -37.92 -6.38 1.87
C SER A 906 -37.01 -5.76 2.93
N ASP A 907 -36.48 -4.57 2.69
CA ASP A 907 -35.66 -3.80 3.64
C ASP A 907 -36.43 -3.41 4.91
N VAL A 908 -37.71 -3.06 4.81
CA VAL A 908 -38.57 -2.81 5.99
C VAL A 908 -38.81 -4.09 6.79
N PHE A 909 -39.11 -5.20 6.10
CA PHE A 909 -39.40 -6.48 6.74
C PHE A 909 -38.15 -7.14 7.33
N ALA A 910 -36.95 -6.88 6.78
CA ALA A 910 -35.69 -7.41 7.27
C ALA A 910 -35.48 -7.14 8.77
N VAL A 911 -35.87 -5.95 9.25
CA VAL A 911 -35.76 -5.54 10.67
C VAL A 911 -36.61 -6.43 11.60
N LEU A 912 -37.72 -6.98 11.11
CA LEU A 912 -38.63 -7.83 11.90
C LEU A 912 -38.02 -9.19 12.26
N HIS A 913 -37.07 -9.68 11.45
CA HIS A 913 -36.43 -10.98 11.65
C HIS A 913 -35.56 -11.04 12.92
N ASP A 914 -35.14 -9.89 13.45
CA ASP A 914 -34.43 -9.80 14.73
C ASP A 914 -35.33 -9.98 15.96
N SER A 915 -36.66 -9.95 15.80
CA SER A 915 -37.61 -9.96 16.92
C SER A 915 -38.88 -10.76 16.61
N LEU A 916 -38.70 -11.96 16.03
CA LEU A 916 -39.79 -12.83 15.54
C LEU A 916 -40.91 -13.10 16.56
N GLU A 917 -40.62 -13.19 17.85
CA GLU A 917 -41.63 -13.40 18.90
C GLU A 917 -42.67 -12.27 18.94
N LEU A 918 -42.27 -11.03 18.64
CA LEU A 918 -43.16 -9.87 18.60
C LEU A 918 -44.08 -9.88 17.37
N CYS A 919 -43.73 -10.62 16.31
CA CYS A 919 -44.53 -10.77 15.10
C CYS A 919 -45.63 -11.83 15.22
N LYS A 920 -45.73 -12.56 16.35
CA LYS A 920 -46.70 -13.67 16.51
C LYS A 920 -48.14 -13.29 16.18
N ASN A 921 -48.55 -12.09 16.59
CA ASN A 921 -49.90 -11.58 16.38
C ASN A 921 -50.13 -10.99 14.96
N PHE A 922 -49.12 -10.97 14.10
CA PHE A 922 -49.27 -10.51 12.72
C PHE A 922 -50.05 -11.55 11.92
N PHE A 923 -49.89 -12.84 12.25
CA PHE A 923 -50.54 -13.93 11.54
C PHE A 923 -51.85 -14.34 12.22
N PRO A 924 -52.92 -14.62 11.43
CA PRO A 924 -52.94 -14.66 9.97
C PRO A 924 -53.20 -13.31 9.27
N GLY A 925 -53.47 -12.23 10.02
CA GLY A 925 -53.94 -10.95 9.45
C GLY A 925 -53.05 -10.36 8.34
N ILE A 926 -51.74 -10.32 8.56
CA ILE A 926 -50.73 -9.78 7.62
C ILE A 926 -50.70 -10.51 6.27
N MET A 927 -51.27 -11.72 6.20
CA MET A 927 -51.35 -12.48 4.95
C MET A 927 -52.22 -11.80 3.89
N VAL A 928 -53.10 -10.86 4.25
CA VAL A 928 -53.86 -10.07 3.27
C VAL A 928 -52.93 -9.30 2.33
N LEU A 929 -51.71 -8.96 2.78
CA LEU A 929 -50.71 -8.26 1.97
C LEU A 929 -50.13 -9.11 0.84
N THR A 930 -50.24 -10.45 0.89
CA THR A 930 -49.69 -11.33 -0.16
C THR A 930 -50.43 -11.19 -1.50
N LYS A 931 -51.57 -10.50 -1.55
CA LYS A 931 -52.23 -10.14 -2.81
C LYS A 931 -51.42 -9.12 -3.64
N TYR A 932 -50.50 -8.39 -3.01
CA TYR A 932 -49.60 -7.44 -3.66
C TYR A 932 -48.25 -8.12 -3.92
N ASP A 933 -47.77 -8.08 -5.17
CA ASP A 933 -46.55 -8.81 -5.56
C ASP A 933 -45.30 -8.31 -4.80
N GLU A 934 -45.22 -7.02 -4.47
CA GLU A 934 -44.10 -6.42 -3.73
C GLU A 934 -44.00 -6.85 -2.25
N TYR A 935 -45.10 -7.32 -1.65
CA TYR A 935 -45.15 -7.79 -0.25
C TYR A 935 -45.08 -9.31 -0.10
N LYS A 936 -45.41 -10.03 -1.16
CA LYS A 936 -45.60 -11.48 -1.15
C LYS A 936 -44.39 -12.22 -0.58
N ASP A 937 -43.20 -11.94 -1.11
CA ASP A 937 -41.98 -12.63 -0.71
C ASP A 937 -41.55 -12.29 0.73
N ALA A 938 -41.66 -11.02 1.12
CA ALA A 938 -41.31 -10.56 2.47
C ALA A 938 -42.21 -11.20 3.54
N VAL A 939 -43.53 -11.24 3.31
CA VAL A 939 -44.50 -11.86 4.22
C VAL A 939 -44.28 -13.37 4.33
N TYR A 940 -44.10 -14.06 3.21
CA TYR A 940 -43.86 -15.52 3.23
C TYR A 940 -42.49 -15.89 3.83
N THR A 941 -41.46 -15.06 3.65
CA THR A 941 -40.16 -15.27 4.30
C THR A 941 -40.27 -15.14 5.81
N LEU A 942 -40.89 -14.07 6.31
CA LEU A 942 -41.15 -13.88 7.74
C LEU A 942 -41.98 -15.03 8.33
N MET A 943 -43.06 -15.42 7.65
CA MET A 943 -43.93 -16.52 8.06
C MET A 943 -43.17 -17.85 8.14
N ALA A 944 -42.37 -18.18 7.13
CA ALA A 944 -41.61 -19.42 7.08
C ALA A 944 -40.63 -19.54 8.25
N GLU A 945 -39.95 -18.45 8.63
CA GLU A 945 -39.07 -18.49 9.80
C GLU A 945 -39.83 -18.72 11.11
N MET A 946 -40.97 -18.05 11.29
CA MET A 946 -41.80 -18.20 12.47
C MET A 946 -42.38 -19.61 12.59
N VAL A 947 -42.80 -20.21 11.48
CA VAL A 947 -43.22 -21.63 11.42
C VAL A 947 -42.04 -22.55 11.74
N ASN A 948 -40.87 -22.32 11.12
CA ASN A 948 -39.69 -23.16 11.33
C ASN A 948 -39.20 -23.15 12.79
N LYS A 949 -39.29 -21.99 13.47
CA LYS A 949 -38.97 -21.82 14.89
C LYS A 949 -40.12 -22.17 15.84
N LYS A 950 -41.28 -22.62 15.32
CA LYS A 950 -42.49 -22.98 16.08
C LYS A 950 -43.10 -21.83 16.89
N ILE A 951 -42.90 -20.59 16.45
CA ILE A 951 -43.49 -19.37 17.06
C ILE A 951 -44.98 -19.29 16.73
N ILE A 952 -45.37 -19.67 15.50
CA ILE A 952 -46.76 -19.86 15.07
C ILE A 952 -47.01 -21.32 14.68
N THR A 953 -48.21 -21.83 14.97
CA THR A 953 -48.63 -23.19 14.63
C THR A 953 -49.55 -23.18 13.42
N SER A 954 -49.73 -24.34 12.77
CA SER A 954 -50.61 -24.51 11.61
C SER A 954 -52.07 -24.10 11.85
N ALA A 955 -52.54 -24.18 13.10
CA ALA A 955 -53.86 -23.70 13.49
C ALA A 955 -54.05 -22.20 13.21
N ALA A 956 -52.99 -21.38 13.33
CA ALA A 956 -53.07 -19.94 13.17
C ALA A 956 -53.34 -19.49 11.72
N TYR A 957 -53.04 -20.34 10.72
CA TYR A 957 -53.18 -20.00 9.30
C TYR A 957 -53.92 -21.07 8.47
N LEU A 958 -54.60 -22.00 9.15
CA LEU A 958 -55.37 -23.08 8.49
C LEU A 958 -56.39 -22.54 7.49
N ALA A 959 -57.09 -21.44 7.83
CA ALA A 959 -58.07 -20.80 6.95
C ALA A 959 -57.47 -20.26 5.63
N GLN A 960 -56.17 -19.98 5.59
CA GLN A 960 -55.47 -19.46 4.41
C GLN A 960 -54.68 -20.56 3.67
N LYS A 961 -54.73 -21.82 4.13
CA LYS A 961 -53.97 -22.94 3.57
C LYS A 961 -54.17 -23.07 2.05
N ASP A 962 -55.41 -23.00 1.56
CA ASP A 962 -55.70 -23.18 0.13
C ASP A 962 -55.15 -22.02 -0.72
N ASN A 963 -55.14 -20.79 -0.19
CA ASN A 963 -54.54 -19.63 -0.85
C ASN A 963 -53.00 -19.75 -0.90
N ILE A 964 -52.36 -20.11 0.22
CA ILE A 964 -50.91 -20.38 0.26
C ILE A 964 -50.55 -21.49 -0.73
N LEU A 965 -51.36 -22.55 -0.78
CA LEU A 965 -51.15 -23.67 -1.70
C LEU A 965 -51.30 -23.24 -3.16
N ALA A 966 -52.23 -22.35 -3.48
CA ALA A 966 -52.38 -21.79 -4.82
C ALA A 966 -51.14 -20.97 -5.24
N ASP A 967 -50.67 -20.07 -4.37
CA ASP A 967 -49.46 -19.28 -4.59
C ASP A 967 -48.21 -20.16 -4.70
N ALA A 968 -48.08 -21.17 -3.84
CA ALA A 968 -47.00 -22.15 -3.90
C ALA A 968 -47.00 -22.92 -5.23
N ASN A 969 -48.17 -23.35 -5.72
CA ASN A 969 -48.28 -23.99 -7.03
C ASN A 969 -48.01 -23.01 -8.19
N LEU A 970 -48.33 -21.74 -8.04
CA LEU A 970 -48.02 -20.71 -9.05
C LEU A 970 -46.52 -20.44 -9.10
N ALA A 971 -45.87 -20.25 -7.95
CA ALA A 971 -44.42 -20.15 -7.84
C ALA A 971 -43.74 -21.38 -8.44
N LEU A 972 -44.28 -22.58 -8.18
CA LEU A 972 -43.77 -23.83 -8.73
C LEU A 972 -43.92 -23.92 -10.26
N LYS A 973 -45.01 -23.41 -10.82
CA LYS A 973 -45.21 -23.31 -12.29
C LYS A 973 -44.30 -22.27 -12.93
N ARG A 974 -44.06 -21.15 -12.25
CA ARG A 974 -43.16 -20.06 -12.68
C ARG A 974 -41.69 -20.41 -12.49
N TYR A 975 -41.38 -21.42 -11.70
CA TYR A 975 -40.02 -21.91 -11.51
C TYR A 975 -39.51 -22.55 -12.80
N ASN A 976 -38.85 -21.73 -13.62
CA ASN A 976 -38.03 -22.20 -14.71
C ASN A 976 -36.57 -22.23 -14.25
N PRO A 977 -35.97 -23.42 -14.14
CA PRO A 977 -34.63 -23.53 -13.62
C PRO A 977 -33.55 -22.98 -14.58
N ALA A 978 -33.90 -22.62 -15.83
CA ALA A 978 -33.03 -21.87 -16.76
C ALA A 978 -32.98 -20.34 -16.51
N THR A 979 -34.03 -19.72 -15.96
CA THR A 979 -34.15 -18.26 -15.81
C THR A 979 -33.81 -17.72 -14.41
N ALA A 980 -33.44 -18.57 -13.46
CA ALA A 980 -32.87 -18.14 -12.18
C ALA A 980 -31.47 -17.53 -12.43
N LYS A 981 -31.41 -16.28 -12.89
CA LYS A 981 -30.18 -15.48 -12.98
C LYS A 981 -29.91 -14.86 -11.61
N SER A 982 -28.79 -15.20 -10.99
CA SER A 982 -28.07 -14.22 -10.18
C SER A 982 -27.55 -13.15 -11.13
N SER A 983 -27.69 -11.89 -10.73
CA SER A 983 -27.13 -10.73 -11.42
C SER A 983 -25.60 -10.80 -11.39
N GLY A 984 -25.03 -11.15 -12.54
CA GLY A 984 -23.59 -11.20 -12.78
C GLY A 984 -23.30 -11.96 -14.07
N ASP A 985 -23.14 -11.25 -15.18
CA ASP A 985 -22.72 -11.84 -16.46
C ASP A 985 -21.39 -12.58 -16.31
N TYR A 986 -21.33 -13.82 -16.81
CA TYR A 986 -20.32 -14.34 -17.74
C TYR A 986 -20.71 -15.77 -18.21
N ASN A 987 -21.13 -15.83 -19.49
CA ASN A 987 -21.07 -16.92 -20.49
C ASN A 987 -21.67 -18.33 -20.26
N GLU A 988 -22.36 -18.78 -21.32
CA GLU A 988 -22.91 -20.09 -21.67
C GLU A 988 -22.36 -21.32 -20.92
N TYR A 989 -23.25 -22.02 -20.19
CA TYR A 989 -23.06 -23.38 -19.71
C TYR A 989 -24.37 -24.17 -19.63
N ASP A 990 -24.21 -25.49 -19.76
CA ASP A 990 -25.23 -26.53 -19.67
C ASP A 990 -25.93 -26.55 -18.30
N TYR A 991 -27.22 -26.88 -18.31
CA TYR A 991 -28.16 -26.78 -17.18
C TYR A 991 -27.73 -27.59 -15.94
N LEU A 992 -27.03 -28.71 -16.14
CA LEU A 992 -26.50 -29.55 -15.06
C LEU A 992 -25.31 -28.89 -14.35
N ASP A 993 -24.43 -28.20 -15.08
CA ASP A 993 -23.25 -27.54 -14.52
C ASP A 993 -23.63 -26.32 -13.66
N LYS A 994 -24.73 -25.62 -13.99
CA LYS A 994 -25.25 -24.49 -13.20
C LYS A 994 -25.75 -24.92 -11.81
N SER A 995 -26.53 -26.01 -11.73
CA SER A 995 -27.03 -26.52 -10.44
C SER A 995 -25.94 -27.03 -9.51
N LEU A 996 -24.85 -27.55 -10.08
CA LEU A 996 -23.67 -28.01 -9.35
C LEU A 996 -22.82 -26.83 -8.86
N LYS A 997 -22.75 -25.74 -9.63
CA LYS A 997 -22.11 -24.48 -9.24
C LYS A 997 -22.86 -23.82 -8.08
N ASP A 998 -24.18 -23.65 -8.18
CA ASP A 998 -25.00 -23.03 -7.13
C ASP A 998 -24.90 -23.83 -5.81
N LEU A 999 -24.90 -25.15 -5.90
CA LEU A 999 -24.65 -26.01 -4.75
C LEU A 999 -23.22 -25.82 -4.23
N ALA A 1000 -22.20 -25.89 -5.07
CA ALA A 1000 -20.81 -25.76 -4.65
C ALA A 1000 -20.54 -24.40 -3.98
N GLU A 1001 -21.09 -23.32 -4.51
CA GLU A 1001 -21.05 -21.97 -3.92
C GLU A 1001 -21.78 -21.91 -2.58
N SER A 1002 -22.98 -22.49 -2.49
CA SER A 1002 -23.76 -22.53 -1.24
C SER A 1002 -23.04 -23.35 -0.16
N ILE A 1003 -22.41 -24.46 -0.55
CA ILE A 1003 -21.64 -25.32 0.35
C ILE A 1003 -20.36 -24.62 0.76
N GLN A 1004 -19.64 -23.96 -0.15
CA GLN A 1004 -18.47 -23.17 0.19
C GLN A 1004 -18.85 -22.02 1.12
N GLN A 1005 -19.83 -21.18 0.78
CA GLN A 1005 -20.23 -20.03 1.59
C GLN A 1005 -20.74 -20.44 2.98
N SER A 1006 -21.52 -21.53 3.07
CA SER A 1006 -22.02 -22.05 4.33
C SER A 1006 -20.89 -22.62 5.17
N LEU A 1007 -20.01 -23.44 4.59
CA LEU A 1007 -18.89 -24.03 5.31
C LEU A 1007 -17.81 -23.01 5.65
N ASP A 1008 -17.50 -22.04 4.79
CA ASP A 1008 -16.59 -20.92 5.05
C ASP A 1008 -17.08 -20.11 6.26
N GLY A 1009 -18.39 -19.93 6.39
CA GLY A 1009 -19.01 -19.32 7.58
C GLY A 1009 -18.89 -20.16 8.86
N PHE A 1010 -18.85 -21.49 8.76
CA PHE A 1010 -18.61 -22.38 9.91
C PHE A 1010 -17.13 -22.52 10.28
N THR A 1011 -16.23 -22.22 9.36
CA THR A 1011 -14.82 -22.65 9.44
C THR A 1011 -13.85 -21.51 9.67
N ASN A 1012 -14.15 -20.32 9.16
CA ASN A 1012 -13.38 -19.13 9.47
C ASN A 1012 -13.87 -18.52 10.78
N ASN A 1013 -13.15 -18.82 11.85
CA ASN A 1013 -13.39 -18.34 13.21
C ASN A 1013 -13.31 -16.79 13.39
N ASN A 1014 -13.20 -16.03 12.29
CA ASN A 1014 -13.34 -14.58 12.28
C ASN A 1014 -14.78 -14.11 12.04
N LEU A 1015 -15.73 -14.98 11.68
CA LEU A 1015 -17.10 -14.56 11.36
C LEU A 1015 -18.20 -15.48 11.94
N PHE A 1016 -18.33 -15.39 13.26
CA PHE A 1016 -19.57 -15.45 14.05
C PHE A 1016 -20.31 -16.78 14.29
N LYS A 1017 -20.70 -16.93 15.56
CA LYS A 1017 -22.03 -17.43 15.96
C LYS A 1017 -22.99 -16.23 16.00
N GLY A 1018 -23.86 -16.09 15.00
CA GLY A 1018 -24.86 -15.00 14.95
C GLY A 1018 -24.52 -13.80 14.06
N SER A 1019 -23.70 -13.97 13.02
CA SER A 1019 -23.42 -12.89 12.04
C SER A 1019 -24.66 -12.50 11.26
N GLU A 1020 -24.72 -11.23 10.87
CA GLU A 1020 -25.60 -10.78 9.79
C GLU A 1020 -25.29 -11.49 8.47
N TYR A 1021 -24.02 -11.84 8.21
CA TYR A 1021 -23.60 -12.61 7.03
C TYR A 1021 -24.28 -13.99 6.93
N LEU A 1022 -24.24 -14.81 7.99
CA LEU A 1022 -24.90 -16.12 8.00
C LEU A 1022 -26.44 -15.99 7.97
N LYS A 1023 -27.01 -15.00 8.68
CA LYS A 1023 -28.44 -14.67 8.57
C LYS A 1023 -28.82 -14.27 7.13
N GLY A 1024 -27.98 -13.50 6.45
CA GLY A 1024 -28.12 -13.10 5.06
C GLY A 1024 -28.25 -14.29 4.11
N LEU A 1025 -27.33 -15.23 4.24
CA LEU A 1025 -27.27 -16.44 3.44
C LEU A 1025 -28.48 -17.37 3.69
N GLU A 1026 -28.88 -17.57 4.94
CA GLU A 1026 -29.94 -18.52 5.30
C GLU A 1026 -31.37 -17.95 5.12
N THR A 1027 -31.56 -16.64 5.27
CA THR A 1027 -32.89 -16.00 5.31
C THR A 1027 -33.23 -15.24 4.04
N PHE A 1028 -32.37 -14.30 3.62
CA PHE A 1028 -32.72 -13.34 2.56
C PHE A 1028 -32.38 -13.85 1.15
N ASN A 1029 -31.46 -14.81 1.02
CA ASN A 1029 -31.10 -15.45 -0.27
C ASN A 1029 -31.85 -16.77 -0.53
N ARG A 1030 -32.82 -17.14 0.32
CA ARG A 1030 -33.54 -18.41 0.25
C ARG A 1030 -34.59 -18.39 -0.87
N ASN A 1031 -34.63 -19.43 -1.70
CA ASN A 1031 -35.65 -19.52 -2.76
C ASN A 1031 -37.09 -19.52 -2.17
N PRO A 1032 -38.04 -18.74 -2.73
CA PRO A 1032 -39.42 -18.68 -2.23
C PRO A 1032 -40.11 -20.05 -2.11
N LEU A 1033 -39.79 -21.02 -2.97
CA LEU A 1033 -40.35 -22.38 -2.89
C LEU A 1033 -39.99 -23.11 -1.58
N VAL A 1034 -38.84 -22.79 -0.99
CA VAL A 1034 -38.46 -23.33 0.32
C VAL A 1034 -39.34 -22.74 1.41
N ASN A 1035 -39.63 -21.43 1.36
CA ASN A 1035 -40.53 -20.77 2.31
C ASN A 1035 -41.94 -21.40 2.26
N TYR A 1036 -42.50 -21.61 1.06
CA TYR A 1036 -43.76 -22.32 0.90
C TYR A 1036 -43.72 -23.76 1.44
N GLY A 1037 -42.62 -24.48 1.17
CA GLY A 1037 -42.41 -25.83 1.70
C GLY A 1037 -42.41 -25.88 3.22
N ILE A 1038 -41.77 -24.91 3.88
CA ILE A 1038 -41.75 -24.81 5.35
C ILE A 1038 -43.16 -24.52 5.89
N ILE A 1039 -43.89 -23.58 5.28
CA ILE A 1039 -45.22 -23.16 5.75
C ILE A 1039 -46.26 -24.28 5.58
N LEU A 1040 -46.20 -25.03 4.48
CA LEU A 1040 -47.19 -26.05 4.14
C LEU A 1040 -46.89 -27.43 4.75
N SER A 1041 -45.68 -27.67 5.25
CA SER A 1041 -45.29 -28.99 5.78
C SER A 1041 -46.19 -29.52 6.92
N PRO A 1042 -46.75 -28.70 7.83
CA PRO A 1042 -47.65 -29.21 8.86
C PRO A 1042 -48.95 -29.83 8.33
N PHE A 1043 -49.37 -29.50 7.10
CA PHE A 1043 -50.58 -30.04 6.48
C PHE A 1043 -50.33 -31.25 5.59
N TYR A 1044 -49.07 -31.68 5.45
CA TYR A 1044 -48.69 -32.79 4.58
C TYR A 1044 -49.47 -34.09 4.86
N LYS A 1045 -49.70 -34.41 6.14
CA LYS A 1045 -50.39 -35.65 6.55
C LYS A 1045 -51.92 -35.53 6.49
N THR A 1046 -52.45 -34.32 6.49
CA THR A 1046 -53.88 -34.05 6.69
C THR A 1046 -54.60 -33.52 5.45
N ASP A 1047 -53.86 -33.13 4.40
CA ASP A 1047 -54.42 -32.57 3.17
C ASP A 1047 -53.77 -33.14 1.90
N GLU A 1048 -54.56 -33.83 1.07
CA GLU A 1048 -54.05 -34.52 -0.13
C GLU A 1048 -53.54 -33.56 -1.21
N LYS A 1049 -54.11 -32.34 -1.34
CA LYS A 1049 -53.63 -31.34 -2.31
C LYS A 1049 -52.26 -30.80 -1.91
N THR A 1050 -52.03 -30.59 -0.62
CA THR A 1050 -50.74 -30.21 -0.07
C THR A 1050 -49.70 -31.31 -0.28
N LYS A 1051 -50.07 -32.56 -0.02
CA LYS A 1051 -49.22 -33.71 -0.32
C LYS A 1051 -48.85 -33.78 -1.81
N GLN A 1052 -49.79 -33.52 -2.72
CA GLN A 1052 -49.51 -33.43 -4.16
C GLN A 1052 -48.54 -32.28 -4.51
N PHE A 1053 -48.60 -31.14 -3.81
CA PHE A 1053 -47.61 -30.07 -3.97
C PHE A 1053 -46.20 -30.56 -3.61
N PHE A 1054 -46.02 -31.24 -2.47
CA PHE A 1054 -44.72 -31.82 -2.12
C PHE A 1054 -44.26 -32.92 -3.09
N VAL A 1055 -45.18 -33.71 -3.65
CA VAL A 1055 -44.87 -34.68 -4.72
C VAL A 1055 -44.38 -33.97 -5.98
N LYS A 1056 -44.94 -32.80 -6.34
CA LYS A 1056 -44.42 -32.00 -7.48
C LYS A 1056 -43.11 -31.31 -7.13
N LEU A 1057 -42.98 -30.75 -5.93
CA LEU A 1057 -41.80 -30.03 -5.44
C LEU A 1057 -40.58 -30.96 -5.34
N SER A 1058 -40.77 -32.20 -4.87
CA SER A 1058 -39.73 -33.25 -4.82
C SER A 1058 -39.24 -33.72 -6.20
N LYS A 1059 -39.94 -33.37 -7.29
CA LYS A 1059 -39.46 -33.58 -8.66
C LYS A 1059 -38.48 -32.48 -9.13
N ILE A 1060 -38.39 -31.36 -8.41
CA ILE A 1060 -37.35 -30.35 -8.66
C ILE A 1060 -36.01 -30.96 -8.27
N LYS A 1061 -35.10 -31.05 -9.25
CA LYS A 1061 -33.75 -31.61 -9.04
C LYS A 1061 -32.74 -30.61 -8.45
N THR A 1062 -33.16 -29.35 -8.25
CA THR A 1062 -32.35 -28.28 -7.66
C THR A 1062 -32.22 -28.46 -6.15
N GLN A 1063 -30.99 -28.65 -5.69
CA GLN A 1063 -30.71 -29.10 -4.33
C GLN A 1063 -30.90 -28.00 -3.28
N SER A 1064 -30.67 -26.73 -3.63
CA SER A 1064 -30.98 -25.55 -2.80
C SER A 1064 -32.47 -25.40 -2.48
N ILE A 1065 -33.35 -26.17 -3.13
CA ILE A 1065 -34.79 -26.21 -2.87
C ILE A 1065 -35.18 -27.56 -2.25
N ALA A 1066 -34.84 -28.66 -2.91
CA ALA A 1066 -35.32 -29.98 -2.51
C ALA A 1066 -34.71 -30.47 -1.18
N MET A 1067 -33.47 -30.09 -0.85
CA MET A 1067 -32.80 -30.53 0.37
C MET A 1067 -33.34 -29.82 1.63
N PRO A 1068 -33.41 -28.48 1.70
CA PRO A 1068 -34.00 -27.79 2.86
C PRO A 1068 -35.45 -28.20 3.12
N VAL A 1069 -36.23 -28.42 2.05
CA VAL A 1069 -37.61 -28.91 2.16
C VAL A 1069 -37.66 -30.33 2.73
N ALA A 1070 -36.80 -31.25 2.26
CA ALA A 1070 -36.72 -32.61 2.80
C ALA A 1070 -36.36 -32.62 4.30
N ILE A 1071 -35.38 -31.80 4.71
CA ILE A 1071 -35.00 -31.64 6.12
C ILE A 1071 -36.17 -31.09 6.94
N ASN A 1072 -36.88 -30.09 6.42
CA ASN A 1072 -38.07 -29.56 7.09
C ASN A 1072 -39.19 -30.60 7.25
N LEU A 1073 -39.42 -31.46 6.25
CA LEU A 1073 -40.37 -32.57 6.35
C LEU A 1073 -39.94 -33.58 7.44
N LEU A 1074 -38.66 -33.95 7.49
CA LEU A 1074 -38.10 -34.83 8.53
C LEU A 1074 -38.27 -34.22 9.93
N LYS A 1075 -38.00 -32.93 10.09
CA LYS A 1075 -38.22 -32.17 11.34
C LYS A 1075 -39.68 -32.23 11.83
N ASN A 1076 -40.63 -32.39 10.91
CA ASN A 1076 -42.06 -32.54 11.19
C ASN A 1076 -42.51 -34.01 11.28
N ASN A 1077 -41.57 -34.96 11.44
CA ASN A 1077 -41.85 -36.40 11.52
C ASN A 1077 -42.60 -36.95 10.30
N ILE A 1078 -42.35 -36.39 9.11
CA ILE A 1078 -42.90 -36.87 7.85
C ILE A 1078 -41.87 -37.77 7.17
N VAL A 1079 -42.31 -38.94 6.71
CA VAL A 1079 -41.46 -39.88 5.99
C VAL A 1079 -41.14 -39.30 4.61
N VAL A 1080 -39.85 -39.11 4.33
CA VAL A 1080 -39.31 -38.69 3.03
C VAL A 1080 -38.79 -39.94 2.31
N ASN A 1081 -38.76 -39.93 0.99
CA ASN A 1081 -38.24 -41.07 0.21
C ASN A 1081 -36.77 -41.35 0.56
N ASP A 1082 -36.47 -42.56 1.06
CA ASP A 1082 -35.11 -43.00 1.42
C ASP A 1082 -34.13 -42.87 0.25
N THR A 1083 -34.60 -43.03 -1.00
CA THR A 1083 -33.79 -42.85 -2.22
C THR A 1083 -33.25 -41.42 -2.33
N LEU A 1084 -33.99 -40.42 -1.86
CA LEU A 1084 -33.60 -39.01 -1.90
C LEU A 1084 -32.58 -38.68 -0.80
N LEU A 1085 -32.79 -39.21 0.41
CA LEU A 1085 -31.84 -39.05 1.52
C LEU A 1085 -30.53 -39.79 1.22
N ASP A 1086 -30.63 -40.99 0.64
CA ASP A 1086 -29.48 -41.77 0.18
C ASP A 1086 -28.74 -41.04 -0.95
N PHE A 1087 -29.45 -40.41 -1.88
CA PHE A 1087 -28.85 -39.58 -2.91
C PHE A 1087 -27.98 -38.45 -2.32
N TYR A 1088 -28.48 -37.70 -1.33
CA TYR A 1088 -27.72 -36.62 -0.71
C TYR A 1088 -26.53 -37.11 0.12
N ALA A 1089 -26.69 -38.21 0.86
CA ALA A 1089 -25.62 -38.82 1.64
C ALA A 1089 -24.53 -39.45 0.74
N LYS A 1090 -24.92 -40.09 -0.38
CA LYS A 1090 -24.00 -40.71 -1.33
C LYS A 1090 -23.24 -39.67 -2.15
N ASN A 1091 -23.91 -38.61 -2.60
CA ASN A 1091 -23.33 -37.61 -3.49
C ASN A 1091 -22.29 -36.74 -2.76
N LYS A 1092 -21.04 -36.83 -3.21
CA LYS A 1092 -19.89 -36.12 -2.64
C LYS A 1092 -20.03 -34.61 -2.65
N PHE A 1093 -20.85 -34.01 -3.50
CA PHE A 1093 -21.04 -32.57 -3.46
C PHE A 1093 -22.00 -32.17 -2.34
N THR A 1094 -23.07 -32.93 -2.09
CA THR A 1094 -24.08 -32.59 -1.07
C THR A 1094 -23.82 -33.13 0.32
N ARG A 1095 -23.01 -34.19 0.44
CA ARG A 1095 -22.89 -35.03 1.63
C ARG A 1095 -22.59 -34.23 2.90
N ALA A 1096 -21.55 -33.40 2.88
CA ALA A 1096 -21.15 -32.61 4.05
C ALA A 1096 -22.24 -31.63 4.47
N TYR A 1097 -22.74 -30.83 3.53
CA TYR A 1097 -23.80 -29.86 3.79
C TYR A 1097 -25.08 -30.50 4.31
N PHE A 1098 -25.51 -31.61 3.70
CA PHE A 1098 -26.69 -32.35 4.16
C PHE A 1098 -26.51 -32.85 5.60
N TYR A 1099 -25.33 -33.38 5.95
CA TYR A 1099 -25.03 -33.78 7.32
C TYR A 1099 -25.04 -32.59 8.28
N THR A 1100 -24.44 -31.46 7.89
CA THR A 1100 -24.44 -30.21 8.68
C THR A 1100 -25.86 -29.75 8.97
N GLU A 1101 -26.74 -29.72 7.97
CA GLU A 1101 -28.13 -29.29 8.16
C GLU A 1101 -28.93 -30.25 9.05
N LEU A 1102 -28.71 -31.57 8.93
CA LEU A 1102 -29.29 -32.54 9.87
C LEU A 1102 -28.73 -32.37 11.29
N GLU A 1103 -27.45 -32.04 11.44
CA GLU A 1103 -26.82 -31.77 12.74
C GLU A 1103 -27.43 -30.53 13.42
N LYS A 1104 -27.63 -29.43 12.68
CA LYS A 1104 -28.31 -28.22 13.16
C LYS A 1104 -29.69 -28.54 13.75
N GLU A 1105 -30.43 -29.44 13.11
CA GLU A 1105 -31.80 -29.80 13.48
C GLU A 1105 -31.89 -31.03 14.41
N LYS A 1106 -30.76 -31.61 14.83
CA LYS A 1106 -30.67 -32.83 15.67
C LYS A 1106 -31.32 -34.07 15.03
N LEU A 1107 -31.21 -34.22 13.71
CA LEU A 1107 -31.78 -35.30 12.88
C LEU A 1107 -30.70 -36.20 12.25
N THR A 1108 -29.51 -36.28 12.84
CA THR A 1108 -28.38 -37.04 12.29
C THR A 1108 -28.62 -38.55 12.21
N ASP A 1109 -29.62 -39.08 12.93
CA ASP A 1109 -30.10 -40.46 12.82
C ASP A 1109 -30.70 -40.78 11.44
N LYS A 1110 -31.16 -39.75 10.71
CA LYS A 1110 -31.71 -39.87 9.34
C LYS A 1110 -30.63 -39.93 8.26
N PHE A 1111 -29.37 -39.68 8.61
CA PHE A 1111 -28.27 -39.77 7.66
C PHE A 1111 -27.86 -41.24 7.44
N ASN A 1112 -27.60 -41.63 6.20
CA ASN A 1112 -27.18 -43.00 5.92
C ASN A 1112 -25.77 -43.26 6.49
N LYS A 1113 -25.71 -44.10 7.53
CA LYS A 1113 -24.47 -44.46 8.24
C LYS A 1113 -23.37 -45.04 7.33
N LYS A 1114 -23.73 -45.62 6.17
CA LYS A 1114 -22.76 -46.12 5.17
C LYS A 1114 -21.83 -45.02 4.66
N TYR A 1115 -22.30 -43.77 4.60
CA TYR A 1115 -21.56 -42.62 4.10
C TYR A 1115 -21.09 -41.69 5.23
N LEU A 1116 -21.15 -42.15 6.48
CA LEU A 1116 -20.87 -41.32 7.66
C LEU A 1116 -19.50 -41.64 8.26
N THR A 1117 -18.46 -41.09 7.65
CA THR A 1117 -17.12 -41.05 8.24
C THR A 1117 -16.56 -39.63 8.16
N GLN A 1118 -15.68 -39.24 9.09
CA GLN A 1118 -15.06 -37.92 9.03
C GLN A 1118 -14.35 -37.67 7.70
N GLN A 1119 -13.63 -38.67 7.19
CA GLN A 1119 -12.95 -38.61 5.89
C GLN A 1119 -13.93 -38.37 4.73
N SER A 1120 -15.10 -39.01 4.75
CA SER A 1120 -16.11 -38.85 3.69
C SER A 1120 -16.76 -37.45 3.70
N LEU A 1121 -16.91 -36.83 4.87
CA LEU A 1121 -17.39 -35.45 4.99
C LEU A 1121 -16.32 -34.47 4.48
N ILE A 1122 -15.06 -34.67 4.85
CA ILE A 1122 -13.94 -33.83 4.38
C ILE A 1122 -13.76 -33.94 2.87
N GLU A 1123 -13.82 -35.15 2.31
CA GLU A 1123 -13.79 -35.40 0.87
C GLU A 1123 -14.89 -34.57 0.17
N SER A 1124 -16.08 -34.52 0.77
CA SER A 1124 -17.20 -33.74 0.24
C SER A 1124 -16.90 -32.24 0.22
N VAL A 1125 -16.35 -31.69 1.31
CA VAL A 1125 -15.94 -30.28 1.40
C VAL A 1125 -14.85 -29.94 0.38
N LEU A 1126 -13.75 -30.69 0.36
CA LEU A 1126 -12.60 -30.42 -0.50
C LEU A 1126 -12.93 -30.59 -1.99
N THR A 1127 -13.79 -31.57 -2.32
CA THR A 1127 -14.26 -31.75 -3.71
C THR A 1127 -15.12 -30.57 -4.15
N GLY A 1128 -16.04 -30.10 -3.28
CA GLY A 1128 -16.87 -28.93 -3.56
C GLY A 1128 -16.02 -27.69 -3.85
N GLN A 1129 -15.03 -27.43 -2.99
CA GLN A 1129 -14.14 -26.27 -3.13
C GLN A 1129 -13.23 -26.37 -4.37
N THR A 1130 -12.65 -27.54 -4.66
CA THR A 1130 -11.79 -27.73 -5.84
C THR A 1130 -12.58 -27.51 -7.13
N GLN A 1131 -13.80 -28.07 -7.20
CA GLN A 1131 -14.70 -27.88 -8.33
C GLN A 1131 -15.03 -26.40 -8.52
N LEU A 1132 -15.27 -25.67 -7.42
CA LEU A 1132 -15.61 -24.26 -7.45
C LEU A 1132 -14.46 -23.36 -7.94
N SER A 1133 -13.24 -23.54 -7.41
CA SER A 1133 -12.06 -22.81 -7.87
C SER A 1133 -11.77 -23.05 -9.36
N SER A 1134 -12.06 -24.25 -9.86
CA SER A 1134 -11.94 -24.58 -11.29
C SER A 1134 -13.03 -23.95 -12.17
N MET A 1135 -14.18 -23.56 -11.60
CA MET A 1135 -15.26 -22.87 -12.31
C MET A 1135 -15.00 -21.36 -12.43
N TYR A 1136 -14.27 -20.76 -11.49
CA TYR A 1136 -13.93 -19.33 -11.48
C TYR A 1136 -12.61 -18.99 -12.19
N SER A 1137 -11.66 -19.93 -12.23
CA SER A 1137 -10.51 -19.82 -13.11
C SER A 1137 -10.96 -20.25 -14.51
N TYR A 1138 -10.67 -19.48 -15.56
CA TYR A 1138 -11.12 -19.67 -16.96
C TYR A 1138 -10.73 -21.03 -17.63
N ASP A 1139 -10.33 -22.04 -16.86
CA ASP A 1139 -9.81 -23.35 -17.30
C ASP A 1139 -10.92 -24.42 -17.20
N LYS A 1140 -11.91 -24.33 -18.10
CA LYS A 1140 -13.19 -25.07 -18.08
C LYS A 1140 -13.11 -26.61 -17.98
N ASP A 1141 -11.97 -27.21 -18.30
CA ASP A 1141 -11.87 -28.67 -18.53
C ASP A 1141 -10.93 -29.43 -17.58
N LYS A 1142 -10.16 -28.77 -16.70
CA LYS A 1142 -9.11 -29.47 -15.92
C LYS A 1142 -9.56 -30.12 -14.61
N GLY A 1143 -10.66 -29.69 -13.99
CA GLY A 1143 -11.07 -30.16 -12.65
C GLY A 1143 -12.04 -31.35 -12.60
N LYS A 1144 -12.76 -31.65 -13.69
CA LYS A 1144 -13.88 -32.63 -13.68
C LYS A 1144 -13.45 -34.10 -13.47
N LYS A 1145 -12.16 -34.43 -13.57
CA LYS A 1145 -11.62 -35.81 -13.46
C LYS A 1145 -10.65 -36.01 -12.30
N ASP A 1146 -10.42 -35.00 -11.48
CA ASP A 1146 -9.46 -35.10 -10.38
C ASP A 1146 -10.04 -35.93 -9.24
N SER A 1147 -9.27 -36.89 -8.71
CA SER A 1147 -9.64 -37.67 -7.53
C SER A 1147 -8.86 -37.23 -6.31
N LEU A 1148 -9.51 -37.24 -5.14
CA LEU A 1148 -8.88 -36.99 -3.85
C LEU A 1148 -8.48 -38.33 -3.23
N LEU A 1149 -7.18 -38.52 -3.00
CA LEU A 1149 -6.65 -39.68 -2.28
C LEU A 1149 -6.25 -39.24 -0.87
N PHE A 1150 -6.85 -39.83 0.15
CA PHE A 1150 -6.43 -39.61 1.53
C PHE A 1150 -4.98 -40.10 1.71
N ILE A 1151 -4.12 -39.25 2.28
CA ILE A 1151 -2.71 -39.55 2.52
C ILE A 1151 -2.49 -39.89 3.99
N LYS A 1152 -2.82 -38.94 4.88
CA LYS A 1152 -2.42 -39.01 6.29
C LYS A 1152 -3.32 -38.17 7.20
N GLU A 1153 -3.49 -38.67 8.42
CA GLU A 1153 -4.06 -37.93 9.54
C GLU A 1153 -2.93 -37.45 10.45
N LEU A 1154 -2.95 -36.19 10.86
CA LEU A 1154 -1.94 -35.56 11.71
C LEU A 1154 -2.60 -34.90 12.91
N ASP A 1155 -2.04 -35.08 14.11
CA ASP A 1155 -2.45 -34.30 15.28
C ASP A 1155 -2.05 -32.83 15.10
N ALA A 1156 -3.00 -31.93 15.29
CA ALA A 1156 -2.84 -30.52 15.02
C ALA A 1156 -3.38 -29.66 16.16
N LYS A 1157 -2.65 -28.59 16.53
CA LYS A 1157 -3.11 -27.63 17.52
C LYS A 1157 -2.56 -26.23 17.23
N ASN A 1158 -3.36 -25.20 17.47
CA ASN A 1158 -2.91 -23.81 17.44
C ASN A 1158 -3.26 -23.12 18.77
N LYS A 1159 -3.18 -21.78 18.82
CA LYS A 1159 -3.46 -21.00 20.04
C LYS A 1159 -4.88 -21.24 20.60
N TYR A 1160 -5.87 -21.54 19.75
CA TYR A 1160 -7.28 -21.58 20.13
C TYR A 1160 -7.94 -22.96 19.96
N GLN A 1161 -7.33 -23.86 19.20
CA GLN A 1161 -7.97 -25.10 18.76
C GLN A 1161 -7.01 -26.29 18.81
N LYS A 1162 -7.54 -27.47 19.10
CA LYS A 1162 -6.85 -28.77 19.04
C LYS A 1162 -7.75 -29.76 18.31
N GLY A 1163 -7.15 -30.63 17.49
CA GLY A 1163 -7.89 -31.57 16.67
C GLY A 1163 -6.99 -32.32 15.70
N LYS A 1164 -7.55 -32.71 14.56
CA LYS A 1164 -6.89 -33.54 13.55
C LYS A 1164 -6.86 -32.84 12.20
N MET A 1165 -5.72 -32.89 11.55
CA MET A 1165 -5.55 -32.52 10.15
C MET A 1165 -5.62 -33.73 9.25
N TYR A 1166 -6.35 -33.59 8.15
CA TYR A 1166 -6.50 -34.60 7.12
C TYR A 1166 -5.88 -34.09 5.83
N VAL A 1167 -4.87 -34.79 5.33
CA VAL A 1167 -4.13 -34.44 4.12
C VAL A 1167 -4.59 -35.33 2.97
N TYR A 1168 -4.93 -34.71 1.84
CA TYR A 1168 -5.39 -35.37 0.63
C TYR A 1168 -4.53 -34.99 -0.57
N LYS A 1169 -4.17 -35.96 -1.39
CA LYS A 1169 -3.50 -35.76 -2.69
C LYS A 1169 -4.56 -35.55 -3.76
N ILE A 1170 -4.39 -34.50 -4.57
CA ILE A 1170 -5.17 -34.31 -5.80
C ILE A 1170 -4.46 -35.07 -6.92
N VAL A 1171 -5.11 -36.10 -7.45
CA VAL A 1171 -4.60 -36.87 -8.59
C VAL A 1171 -5.18 -36.29 -9.86
N LYS A 1172 -4.34 -35.60 -10.65
CA LYS A 1172 -4.71 -35.05 -11.96
C LYS A 1172 -4.48 -36.06 -13.07
N SER A 1173 -5.36 -36.05 -14.07
CA SER A 1173 -5.26 -36.97 -15.22
C SER A 1173 -4.12 -36.65 -16.23
N LYS A 1174 -3.50 -35.45 -16.16
CA LYS A 1174 -2.52 -34.98 -17.17
C LYS A 1174 -1.39 -34.05 -16.66
N SER A 1175 -1.12 -33.92 -15.35
CA SER A 1175 0.02 -33.10 -14.88
C SER A 1175 0.94 -33.87 -13.94
N ASP A 1176 2.25 -33.72 -14.14
CA ASP A 1176 3.27 -34.31 -13.26
C ASP A 1176 3.34 -33.64 -11.88
N ASP A 1177 2.66 -32.51 -11.66
CA ASP A 1177 2.74 -31.76 -10.40
C ASP A 1177 1.72 -32.20 -9.36
N GLU A 1178 2.25 -32.88 -8.34
CA GLU A 1178 1.54 -33.29 -7.15
C GLU A 1178 1.07 -32.06 -6.33
N ARG A 1179 -0.22 -32.07 -5.98
CA ARG A 1179 -0.86 -31.05 -5.16
C ARG A 1179 -1.57 -31.68 -3.98
N TRP A 1180 -1.54 -31.02 -2.84
CA TRP A 1180 -2.26 -31.46 -1.64
C TRP A 1180 -3.37 -30.49 -1.26
N SER A 1181 -4.37 -31.01 -0.56
CA SER A 1181 -5.42 -30.26 0.13
C SER A 1181 -5.47 -30.69 1.59
N VAL A 1182 -5.69 -29.75 2.48
CA VAL A 1182 -5.63 -29.98 3.93
C VAL A 1182 -6.87 -29.41 4.59
N ALA A 1183 -7.54 -30.23 5.38
CA ALA A 1183 -8.63 -29.80 6.25
C ALA A 1183 -8.33 -30.12 7.71
N PHE A 1184 -8.73 -29.25 8.62
CA PHE A 1184 -8.63 -29.40 10.07
C PHE A 1184 -10.02 -29.61 10.68
N VAL A 1185 -10.12 -30.57 11.60
CA VAL A 1185 -11.34 -30.86 12.35
C VAL A 1185 -11.04 -30.74 13.84
N PRO A 1186 -11.75 -29.88 14.59
CA PRO A 1186 -11.55 -29.75 16.02
C PRO A 1186 -11.98 -31.03 16.76
N GLU A 1187 -11.37 -31.27 17.92
CA GLU A 1187 -11.67 -32.43 18.77
C GLU A 1187 -13.13 -32.38 19.27
N THR A 1188 -13.88 -33.47 19.10
CA THR A 1188 -15.29 -33.59 19.51
C THR A 1188 -15.56 -34.87 20.27
N LYS A 1189 -16.61 -34.87 21.12
CA LYS A 1189 -17.02 -36.05 21.91
C LYS A 1189 -17.55 -37.22 21.07
N SER A 1190 -18.10 -36.94 19.88
CA SER A 1190 -18.73 -37.89 18.96
C SER A 1190 -17.76 -38.55 17.98
N GLY A 1191 -16.52 -38.05 17.86
CA GLY A 1191 -15.53 -38.52 16.87
C GLY A 1191 -15.82 -38.11 15.42
N ILE A 1192 -17.03 -37.62 15.12
CA ILE A 1192 -17.45 -37.04 13.84
C ILE A 1192 -17.99 -35.63 14.09
N SER A 1193 -17.56 -34.69 13.26
CA SER A 1193 -17.89 -33.26 13.33
C SER A 1193 -18.14 -32.70 11.94
N SER A 1194 -19.19 -31.89 11.80
CA SER A 1194 -19.45 -31.11 10.59
C SER A 1194 -18.63 -29.81 10.51
N ASN A 1195 -17.98 -29.42 11.61
CA ASN A 1195 -17.04 -28.29 11.66
C ASN A 1195 -15.69 -28.70 11.03
N ILE A 1196 -15.50 -28.40 9.74
CA ILE A 1196 -14.35 -28.85 8.93
C ILE A 1196 -13.66 -27.65 8.29
N GLN A 1197 -12.54 -27.19 8.85
CA GLN A 1197 -11.83 -26.02 8.36
C GLN A 1197 -10.90 -26.37 7.21
N VAL A 1198 -11.10 -25.79 6.04
CA VAL A 1198 -10.11 -25.94 4.96
C VAL A 1198 -8.93 -25.02 5.22
N ILE A 1199 -7.76 -25.62 5.50
CA ILE A 1199 -6.52 -24.88 5.77
C ILE A 1199 -5.88 -24.41 4.46
N ASN A 1200 -5.88 -25.28 3.44
CA ASN A 1200 -5.42 -24.95 2.09
C ASN A 1200 -6.00 -25.97 1.10
N SER A 1201 -6.33 -25.55 -0.12
CA SER A 1201 -6.90 -26.39 -1.17
C SER A 1201 -6.03 -26.34 -2.43
N GLY A 1202 -5.50 -27.49 -2.83
CA GLY A 1202 -4.78 -27.67 -4.09
C GLY A 1202 -3.46 -26.91 -4.24
N TYR A 1203 -2.67 -26.79 -3.18
CA TYR A 1203 -1.33 -26.18 -3.24
C TYR A 1203 -0.28 -27.18 -3.74
N TYR A 1204 0.75 -26.67 -4.41
CA TYR A 1204 1.85 -27.47 -4.92
C TYR A 1204 2.76 -27.95 -3.79
N ILE A 1205 3.18 -29.21 -3.89
CA ILE A 1205 4.14 -29.80 -2.98
C ILE A 1205 5.56 -29.57 -3.48
N ASP A 1206 6.46 -29.21 -2.56
CA ASP A 1206 7.88 -29.07 -2.85
C ASP A 1206 8.50 -30.45 -2.96
N LYS A 1207 8.68 -30.91 -4.21
CA LYS A 1207 9.29 -32.21 -4.54
C LYS A 1207 10.75 -32.32 -4.13
N THR A 1208 11.41 -31.21 -3.76
CA THR A 1208 12.77 -31.24 -3.22
C THR A 1208 12.82 -31.63 -1.74
N LYS A 1209 11.67 -31.67 -1.06
CA LYS A 1209 11.51 -32.06 0.34
C LYS A 1209 10.93 -33.46 0.49
N THR A 1210 11.23 -34.11 1.61
CA THR A 1210 10.58 -35.36 2.03
C THR A 1210 9.10 -35.13 2.36
N GLU A 1211 8.28 -36.18 2.35
CA GLU A 1211 6.88 -36.08 2.77
C GLU A 1211 6.73 -35.56 4.21
N THR A 1212 7.61 -36.01 5.12
CA THR A 1212 7.63 -35.58 6.52
C THR A 1212 7.90 -34.08 6.65
N GLU A 1213 8.82 -33.54 5.84
CA GLU A 1213 9.09 -32.10 5.81
C GLU A 1213 7.89 -31.30 5.30
N ASN A 1214 7.21 -31.80 4.25
CA ASN A 1214 5.97 -31.18 3.78
C ASN A 1214 4.85 -31.24 4.84
N TYR A 1215 4.67 -32.35 5.56
CA TYR A 1215 3.71 -32.43 6.68
C TYR A 1215 4.04 -31.42 7.78
N ASN A 1216 5.32 -31.28 8.14
CA ASN A 1216 5.76 -30.34 9.16
C ASN A 1216 5.53 -28.88 8.75
N GLU A 1217 5.67 -28.54 7.48
CA GLU A 1217 5.37 -27.17 6.99
C GLU A 1217 3.88 -26.82 7.10
N ILE A 1218 2.99 -27.79 6.83
CA ILE A 1218 1.54 -27.62 7.00
C ILE A 1218 1.20 -27.44 8.49
N LEU A 1219 1.76 -28.29 9.35
CA LEU A 1219 1.57 -28.18 10.79
C LEU A 1219 2.10 -26.85 11.32
N ASP A 1220 3.29 -26.43 10.89
CA ASP A 1220 3.85 -25.12 11.22
C ASP A 1220 2.93 -23.99 10.75
N TYR A 1221 2.40 -24.03 9.53
CA TYR A 1221 1.46 -23.02 9.03
C TYR A 1221 0.19 -22.92 9.90
N PHE A 1222 -0.41 -24.06 10.24
CA PHE A 1222 -1.58 -24.09 11.11
C PHE A 1222 -1.29 -23.62 12.54
N ASN A 1223 -0.14 -24.01 13.10
CA ASN A 1223 0.30 -23.58 14.42
C ASN A 1223 0.42 -22.05 14.51
N LEU A 1224 0.72 -21.39 13.38
CA LEU A 1224 0.81 -19.93 13.25
C LEU A 1224 -0.54 -19.26 12.93
N THR A 1225 -1.59 -20.03 12.63
CA THR A 1225 -2.93 -19.49 12.38
C THR A 1225 -3.45 -18.77 13.64
N PHE A 1226 -4.13 -17.64 13.45
CA PHE A 1226 -4.56 -16.69 14.49
C PHE A 1226 -3.45 -15.87 15.19
N ARG A 1227 -2.18 -16.00 14.79
CA ARG A 1227 -1.10 -15.09 15.23
C ARG A 1227 -0.87 -14.01 14.18
N LYS A 1228 -1.49 -12.84 14.36
CA LYS A 1228 -1.53 -11.73 13.37
C LYS A 1228 -0.14 -11.38 12.79
N ARG A 1229 0.93 -11.44 13.61
CA ARG A 1229 2.30 -11.11 13.16
C ARG A 1229 3.00 -12.22 12.38
N ALA A 1230 2.56 -13.47 12.48
CA ALA A 1230 3.24 -14.63 11.91
C ALA A 1230 2.61 -15.13 10.59
N ILE A 1231 1.39 -14.72 10.27
CA ILE A 1231 0.71 -15.12 9.04
C ILE A 1231 1.28 -14.29 7.88
N THR A 1232 2.01 -14.94 6.98
CA THR A 1232 2.33 -14.39 5.67
C THR A 1232 1.01 -14.16 4.92
N SER A 1233 0.68 -12.91 4.59
CA SER A 1233 -0.53 -12.53 3.83
C SER A 1233 -0.50 -13.00 2.37
N GLY A 1234 -0.15 -14.28 2.14
CA GLY A 1234 0.06 -14.91 0.84
C GLY A 1234 -1.07 -15.83 0.39
N THR A 1235 -2.05 -16.12 1.23
CA THR A 1235 -3.25 -16.86 0.85
C THR A 1235 -4.49 -16.06 1.21
N GLY A 1236 -4.61 -14.89 0.58
CA GLY A 1236 -5.93 -14.39 0.23
C GLY A 1236 -6.35 -15.15 -1.02
N TYR A 1237 -7.20 -16.16 -0.83
CA TYR A 1237 -8.06 -16.72 -1.86
C TYR A 1237 -9.41 -16.94 -1.24
#